data_AF-A0A972U7J0-F1
#
_entry.id   AF-A0A972U7J0-F1
#
_cell.length_a   1.000
_cell.length_b   1.000
_cell.length_c   1.000
_cell.angle_alpha   90.00
_cell.angle_beta   90.00
_cell.angle_gamma   90.00
#
_symmetry.space_group_name_H-M   'P 1'
#
loop_
_entity.id
_entity.type
_entity.pdbx_description
1 polymer ?
#
loop_
_entity_poly.entity_id
_entity_poly.type
_entity_poly.pdbx_seq_one_letter_code
_entity_poly.pdbx_strand_id
1 'polypeptide(L)'
;MVPSDDVLSYKAGYSGAEVGMVSGNIAPYANDANRPVIVLPATDGDNAWGGGSSSWFESTPSFFGACQSLGYKVCAIQDFVNEHGAAADLVHVEPGAWIFPESAYGAPYFLKWVEPPVNPASVATCYTNTIVDLETPGFALKFWSWAPVITGANWCETAEQIWTDGGGSVRAWKIAHPYDNLVNGAWTDPNIIERAWHIYLNGLDSGFNYYGGLGNDDEVKPSLATTRAIAMIASYVGDNIASDTTAPSIFRPQRFPWNPGGYTFGWFNSIPTGDSSYLKKMPSYFYIWTHVYDVSGVSSVNLKVRIDTDGINSLATTDNETFAGGADVGSWITIPMTMRPLPSTQGELNAAANNGQIDYFITPSHLADYYFARIDSASLPGYKGELLDYYIEATDSRSNIRKSDIQHVYVEDDGLADGSKVTFAADPTDCNPITVTYEAGGGLLAGATSVVVEARLDESVLWTPHVMTNVSVDVWQIDIVPTNNSPSLTVWFHDVSGSNVDSRAGLNWSTAIRDCDAPTGPGMVTFTNAPVSDPVVITFHPNLGVLQGTEQVYAHIGFNNWAAVVDPDPSMSRLDANNWQYSIVPIEGATNINMVFNDGAATWDNNGGNDWHFAVTGAPRVVVPPGVIITDPQGESLRITNALASIDIAGTAGDAVAGDLAWTNVQSGAGGVIAQTSHWSVLALPLAFGSNSVIVSAAALMQPITNAADDAGQLVYSDGWVSGDDGGIGWGGGWNLVGGDNAGLFVASAGANTTLDIASPAFGMYASNGDLAQAIRPFASPLTTGQTVQVALENGFIGDSNSVGFALNNSAGQSLFECYFYGGETTYRVTDSLGNRDTAVPYTDHGINIEFMLTGTTTYSASIGSTNLSGNLINRADTLIQQLRFWNYNAGVGEDYNAYFNSLLILDSASGGTLQDSVMIYLVDPDDDLPDWWLIQYFGSPTADVARIDSDSDGFLNQHEFWLGTDPTNKASLLTIEDIGQTNAGDYAVTWQSVGGRAYDVEYVDDLVESLGFNPVVTVQESSVSNGVTTRRTFVDSISPAPTNGTRFYRVRLHR
;
A
#
# COMPACT_ATOMS: atom_id res chain seq x y z
N MET A 1 -39.54 1.34 22.09
CA MET A 1 -38.31 1.53 22.88
C MET A 1 -38.62 1.25 24.36
N VAL A 2 -37.73 0.58 25.09
CA VAL A 2 -37.80 0.48 26.56
C VAL A 2 -36.52 1.11 27.12
N PRO A 3 -36.59 2.24 27.83
CA PRO A 3 -35.39 2.91 28.33
C PRO A 3 -34.78 2.14 29.50
N SER A 4 -33.45 2.06 29.56
CA SER A 4 -32.72 1.61 30.74
C SER A 4 -32.50 2.78 31.71
N ASP A 5 -32.47 2.49 33.01
CA ASP A 5 -32.17 3.49 34.03
C ASP A 5 -30.65 3.62 34.22
N ASP A 6 -30.10 4.78 33.91
CA ASP A 6 -28.65 5.02 33.96
C ASP A 6 -28.05 4.86 35.38
N VAL A 7 -28.69 5.44 36.39
CA VAL A 7 -28.18 5.47 37.77
C VAL A 7 -28.20 4.07 38.40
N LEU A 8 -29.30 3.35 38.22
CA LEU A 8 -29.41 1.96 38.67
C LEU A 8 -28.48 1.04 37.89
N SER A 9 -28.27 1.29 36.59
CA SER A 9 -27.31 0.55 35.78
C SER A 9 -25.89 0.71 36.32
N TYR A 10 -25.43 1.94 36.53
CA TYR A 10 -24.09 2.19 37.13
C TYR A 10 -23.91 1.51 38.48
N LYS A 11 -24.87 1.67 39.38
CA LYS A 11 -24.80 1.03 40.70
C LYS A 11 -24.84 -0.48 40.62
N ALA A 12 -25.70 -1.03 39.77
CA ALA A 12 -25.77 -2.47 39.55
C ALA A 12 -24.43 -3.02 39.05
N GLY A 13 -23.75 -2.29 38.16
CA GLY A 13 -22.48 -2.71 37.56
C GLY A 13 -21.29 -2.67 38.51
N TYR A 14 -21.22 -1.69 39.43
CA TYR A 14 -20.05 -1.50 40.31
C TYR A 14 -20.25 -1.96 41.77
N SER A 15 -21.50 -2.09 42.23
CA SER A 15 -21.81 -2.36 43.64
C SER A 15 -22.96 -3.35 43.87
N GLY A 16 -23.55 -3.87 42.79
CA GLY A 16 -24.75 -4.73 42.84
C GLY A 16 -26.06 -3.93 42.87
N ALA A 17 -27.14 -4.56 42.43
CA ALA A 17 -28.44 -3.89 42.29
C ALA A 17 -29.18 -3.79 43.63
N GLU A 18 -29.68 -2.59 43.97
CA GLU A 18 -30.26 -2.27 45.28
C GLU A 18 -31.79 -2.08 45.21
N VAL A 19 -32.57 -3.01 45.77
CA VAL A 19 -34.05 -2.90 45.81
C VAL A 19 -34.53 -1.62 46.52
N GLY A 20 -33.72 -1.11 47.46
CA GLY A 20 -33.97 0.13 48.19
C GLY A 20 -34.18 1.34 47.26
N MET A 21 -33.48 1.37 46.12
CA MET A 21 -33.61 2.42 45.12
C MET A 21 -34.96 2.37 44.40
N VAL A 22 -35.45 1.17 44.10
CA VAL A 22 -36.79 0.97 43.53
C VAL A 22 -37.84 1.45 44.51
N SER A 23 -37.78 0.98 45.76
CA SER A 23 -38.77 1.34 46.79
C SER A 23 -38.74 2.82 47.19
N GLY A 24 -37.55 3.45 47.18
CA GLY A 24 -37.37 4.82 47.64
C GLY A 24 -37.60 5.88 46.57
N ASN A 25 -37.29 5.57 45.30
CA ASN A 25 -37.21 6.58 44.24
C ASN A 25 -38.12 6.32 43.03
N ILE A 26 -38.61 5.08 42.83
CA ILE A 26 -39.41 4.73 41.64
C ILE A 26 -40.84 4.36 42.03
N ALA A 27 -40.99 3.35 42.88
CA ALA A 27 -42.29 2.83 43.31
C ALA A 27 -43.26 3.90 43.85
N PRO A 28 -42.82 4.94 44.61
CA PRO A 28 -43.71 6.00 45.09
C PRO A 28 -44.39 6.81 43.97
N TYR A 29 -43.83 6.81 42.76
CA TYR A 29 -44.31 7.56 41.61
C TYR A 29 -44.99 6.67 40.56
N ALA A 30 -44.83 5.34 40.63
CA ALA A 30 -45.46 4.36 39.75
C ALA A 30 -46.91 4.04 40.19
N ASN A 31 -47.78 5.04 40.19
CA ASN A 31 -49.13 4.96 40.75
C ASN A 31 -50.27 4.74 39.74
N ASP A 32 -49.97 4.68 38.44
CA ASP A 32 -50.93 4.37 37.39
C ASP A 32 -50.87 2.89 36.99
N ALA A 33 -51.89 2.13 37.39
CA ALA A 33 -51.98 0.70 37.06
C ALA A 33 -52.17 0.42 35.55
N ASN A 34 -52.63 1.41 34.76
CA ASN A 34 -52.76 1.28 33.32
C ASN A 34 -51.45 1.62 32.58
N ARG A 35 -50.49 2.25 33.27
CA ARG A 35 -49.17 2.60 32.76
C ARG A 35 -48.09 2.14 33.75
N PRO A 36 -47.94 0.82 33.93
CA PRO A 36 -46.96 0.29 34.88
C PRO A 36 -45.55 0.71 34.49
N VAL A 37 -44.66 0.79 35.47
CA VAL A 37 -43.25 1.13 35.28
C VAL A 37 -42.41 -0.14 35.24
N ILE A 38 -41.58 -0.29 34.21
CA ILE A 38 -40.52 -1.28 34.17
C ILE A 38 -39.22 -0.65 34.69
N VAL A 39 -38.53 -1.35 35.59
CA VAL A 39 -37.18 -0.96 36.04
C VAL A 39 -36.18 -1.90 35.40
N LEU A 40 -35.30 -1.35 34.57
CA LEU A 40 -34.31 -2.09 33.79
C LEU A 40 -32.90 -1.53 34.04
N PRO A 41 -32.17 -2.05 35.04
CA PRO A 41 -30.73 -1.85 35.15
C PRO A 41 -30.03 -2.65 34.04
N ALA A 42 -29.24 -2.00 33.19
CA ALA A 42 -28.50 -2.61 32.08
C ALA A 42 -27.00 -2.40 32.28
N THR A 43 -26.23 -3.49 32.40
CA THR A 43 -24.79 -3.42 32.73
C THR A 43 -24.00 -4.42 31.91
N ASP A 44 -22.75 -4.08 31.59
CA ASP A 44 -21.82 -5.03 30.99
C ASP A 44 -21.66 -6.24 31.90
N GLY A 45 -21.72 -7.43 31.29
CA GLY A 45 -21.76 -8.71 31.99
C GLY A 45 -20.47 -9.07 32.72
N ASP A 46 -19.40 -8.29 32.57
CA ASP A 46 -18.02 -8.52 33.00
C ASP A 46 -17.46 -7.48 34.01
N ASN A 47 -18.23 -6.45 34.39
CA ASN A 47 -17.86 -5.46 35.44
C ASN A 47 -17.52 -6.06 36.83
N ALA A 48 -16.87 -5.32 37.74
CA ALA A 48 -16.49 -5.86 39.06
C ALA A 48 -17.64 -5.78 40.10
N TRP A 49 -17.91 -6.87 40.84
CA TRP A 49 -18.96 -6.99 41.90
C TRP A 49 -20.41 -6.82 41.41
N GLY A 50 -20.59 -6.39 40.16
CA GLY A 50 -21.81 -6.43 39.35
C GLY A 50 -21.62 -7.08 37.97
N GLY A 51 -20.48 -7.73 37.70
CA GLY A 51 -20.16 -8.47 36.48
C GLY A 51 -19.23 -9.67 36.74
N GLY A 52 -19.09 -10.52 35.74
CA GLY A 52 -18.54 -11.87 35.83
C GLY A 52 -19.51 -12.83 36.53
N SER A 53 -18.94 -13.91 37.07
CA SER A 53 -19.69 -14.97 37.78
C SER A 53 -20.61 -14.41 38.88
N SER A 54 -20.16 -13.46 39.69
CA SER A 54 -20.94 -12.93 40.81
C SER A 54 -22.17 -12.11 40.39
N SER A 55 -22.15 -11.45 39.22
CA SER A 55 -23.35 -10.76 38.70
C SER A 55 -24.49 -11.73 38.44
N TRP A 56 -24.15 -12.84 37.78
CA TRP A 56 -25.10 -13.85 37.36
C TRP A 56 -25.57 -14.71 38.53
N PHE A 57 -24.65 -15.15 39.39
CA PHE A 57 -24.96 -16.12 40.45
C PHE A 57 -25.34 -15.46 41.79
N GLU A 58 -25.03 -14.19 42.03
CA GLU A 58 -25.24 -13.54 43.33
C GLU A 58 -26.10 -12.28 43.23
N SER A 59 -25.64 -11.26 42.50
CA SER A 59 -26.28 -9.94 42.44
C SER A 59 -27.68 -10.01 41.82
N THR A 60 -27.79 -10.63 40.64
CA THR A 60 -29.05 -10.72 39.89
C THR A 60 -30.12 -11.52 40.63
N PRO A 61 -29.84 -12.75 41.15
CA PRO A 61 -30.81 -13.50 41.95
C PRO A 61 -31.20 -12.78 43.25
N SER A 62 -30.25 -12.12 43.92
CA SER A 62 -30.52 -11.36 45.14
C SER A 62 -31.45 -10.18 44.89
N PHE A 63 -31.21 -9.43 43.82
CA PHE A 63 -32.06 -8.29 43.44
C PHE A 63 -33.47 -8.73 43.05
N PHE A 64 -33.60 -9.73 42.16
CA PHE A 64 -34.92 -10.24 41.77
C PHE A 64 -35.67 -10.88 42.93
N GLY A 65 -35.00 -11.64 43.79
CA GLY A 65 -35.58 -12.22 44.99
C GLY A 65 -36.08 -11.15 45.97
N ALA A 66 -35.30 -10.09 46.17
CA ALA A 66 -35.70 -8.95 46.99
C ALA A 66 -36.90 -8.20 46.39
N CYS A 67 -36.91 -7.97 45.07
CA CYS A 67 -38.04 -7.37 44.35
C CYS A 67 -39.33 -8.19 44.50
N GLN A 68 -39.25 -9.51 44.30
CA GLN A 68 -40.39 -10.41 44.50
C GLN A 68 -40.89 -10.39 45.95
N SER A 69 -39.98 -10.34 46.93
CA SER A 69 -40.35 -10.27 48.36
C SER A 69 -41.15 -9.02 48.73
N LEU A 70 -40.99 -7.93 47.96
CA LEU A 70 -41.75 -6.69 48.11
C LEU A 70 -42.97 -6.61 47.18
N GLY A 71 -43.26 -7.67 46.43
CA GLY A 71 -44.44 -7.78 45.57
C GLY A 71 -44.26 -7.22 44.15
N TYR A 72 -43.04 -6.88 43.73
CA TYR A 72 -42.78 -6.46 42.36
C TYR A 72 -42.78 -7.66 41.41
N LYS A 73 -43.33 -7.48 40.21
CA LYS A 73 -43.35 -8.50 39.15
C LYS A 73 -42.00 -8.52 38.44
N VAL A 74 -41.36 -9.69 38.41
CA VAL A 74 -40.18 -9.95 37.58
C VAL A 74 -40.66 -10.56 36.27
N CYS A 75 -40.29 -9.97 35.14
CA CYS A 75 -40.70 -10.42 33.81
C CYS A 75 -39.62 -10.09 32.77
N ALA A 76 -39.68 -10.76 31.61
CA ALA A 76 -38.86 -10.38 30.48
C ALA A 76 -39.39 -9.09 29.84
N ILE A 77 -38.52 -8.32 29.19
CA ILE A 77 -38.89 -7.08 28.47
C ILE A 77 -40.02 -7.35 27.48
N GLN A 78 -39.94 -8.45 26.72
CA GLN A 78 -40.96 -8.80 25.73
C GLN A 78 -42.33 -9.08 26.36
N ASP A 79 -42.38 -9.71 27.54
CA ASP A 79 -43.66 -9.96 28.24
C ASP A 79 -44.30 -8.65 28.69
N PHE A 80 -43.50 -7.73 29.23
CA PHE A 80 -43.98 -6.40 29.62
C PHE A 80 -44.50 -5.61 28.41
N VAL A 81 -43.77 -5.62 27.29
CA VAL A 81 -44.18 -4.94 26.05
C VAL A 81 -45.47 -5.57 25.49
N ASN A 82 -45.61 -6.89 25.52
CA ASN A 82 -46.82 -7.57 25.06
C ASN A 82 -48.04 -7.23 25.93
N GLU A 83 -47.85 -7.08 27.24
CA GLU A 83 -48.93 -6.83 28.19
C GLU A 83 -49.33 -5.34 28.25
N HIS A 84 -48.35 -4.44 28.12
CA HIS A 84 -48.53 -3.01 28.42
C HIS A 84 -48.09 -2.06 27.31
N GLY A 85 -47.49 -2.54 26.23
CA GLY A 85 -46.94 -1.70 25.15
C GLY A 85 -47.98 -0.84 24.42
N ALA A 86 -49.24 -1.26 24.39
CA ALA A 86 -50.34 -0.47 23.82
C ALA A 86 -50.64 0.84 24.59
N ALA A 87 -50.16 0.95 25.83
CA ALA A 87 -50.29 2.15 26.64
C ALA A 87 -49.12 3.14 26.45
N ALA A 88 -48.10 2.78 25.67
CA ALA A 88 -46.96 3.64 25.39
C ALA A 88 -47.33 4.74 24.39
N ASP A 89 -46.78 5.94 24.62
CA ASP A 89 -46.95 7.06 23.70
C ASP A 89 -45.96 6.94 22.52
N LEU A 90 -46.31 7.55 21.38
CA LEU A 90 -45.36 7.74 20.29
C LEU A 90 -44.33 8.80 20.72
N VAL A 91 -43.05 8.46 20.63
CA VAL A 91 -41.94 9.35 20.95
C VAL A 91 -40.92 9.34 19.82
N HIS A 92 -40.36 10.51 19.50
CA HIS A 92 -39.19 10.63 18.64
C HIS A 92 -37.94 10.47 19.52
N VAL A 93 -37.03 9.57 19.12
CA VAL A 93 -35.77 9.31 19.82
C VAL A 93 -34.65 9.86 18.95
N GLU A 94 -33.91 10.84 19.48
CA GLU A 94 -32.75 11.37 18.79
C GLU A 94 -31.60 10.34 18.77
N PRO A 95 -30.73 10.36 17.75
CA PRO A 95 -29.50 9.58 17.74
C PRO A 95 -28.67 9.87 19.00
N GLY A 96 -28.01 8.86 19.56
CA GLY A 96 -27.11 9.05 20.70
C GLY A 96 -26.65 7.73 21.31
N ALA A 97 -25.51 7.79 21.99
CA ALA A 97 -25.00 6.69 22.81
C ALA A 97 -25.47 6.79 24.26
N TRP A 98 -25.12 5.81 25.10
CA TRP A 98 -25.26 5.94 26.54
C TRP A 98 -24.39 7.09 27.11
N ILE A 99 -24.64 7.48 28.35
CA ILE A 99 -23.89 8.56 29.01
C ILE A 99 -22.52 7.99 29.46
N PHE A 100 -21.45 8.78 29.32
CA PHE A 100 -20.10 8.57 29.88
C PHE A 100 -19.00 7.74 29.16
N PRO A 101 -19.09 7.25 27.91
CA PRO A 101 -17.89 6.71 27.29
C PRO A 101 -16.93 7.87 26.96
N GLU A 102 -15.86 8.02 27.75
CA GLU A 102 -14.74 8.98 27.60
C GLU A 102 -15.13 10.34 27.01
N SER A 103 -15.98 11.08 27.71
CA SER A 103 -16.40 12.43 27.32
C SER A 103 -17.40 12.54 26.14
N ALA A 104 -18.02 11.44 25.71
CA ALA A 104 -19.12 11.50 24.72
C ALA A 104 -20.45 11.99 25.32
N TYR A 105 -20.75 11.72 26.61
CA TYR A 105 -21.97 12.19 27.33
C TYR A 105 -23.30 12.08 26.54
N GLY A 106 -23.52 10.96 25.83
CA GLY A 106 -24.71 10.78 25.00
C GLY A 106 -24.71 11.60 23.72
N ALA A 107 -23.53 12.01 23.22
CA ALA A 107 -23.40 12.82 22.02
C ALA A 107 -24.12 12.16 20.83
N PRO A 108 -24.96 12.92 20.10
CA PRO A 108 -25.79 12.41 19.01
C PRO A 108 -25.00 11.98 17.75
N TYR A 109 -23.73 12.35 17.69
CA TYR A 109 -22.78 11.94 16.65
C TYR A 109 -21.84 10.83 17.13
N PHE A 110 -22.14 10.15 18.24
CA PHE A 110 -21.38 8.98 18.71
C PHE A 110 -19.88 9.28 18.88
N LEU A 111 -19.55 10.40 19.53
CA LEU A 111 -18.20 10.96 19.69
C LEU A 111 -17.08 9.95 19.99
N LYS A 112 -17.41 8.94 20.77
CA LYS A 112 -16.45 7.91 21.15
C LYS A 112 -16.01 7.05 19.97
N TRP A 113 -16.86 6.85 18.97
CA TRP A 113 -16.63 6.02 17.77
C TRP A 113 -16.44 6.83 16.49
N VAL A 114 -16.94 8.06 16.45
CA VAL A 114 -16.88 8.97 15.31
C VAL A 114 -16.32 10.31 15.78
N GLU A 115 -15.02 10.48 15.61
CA GLU A 115 -14.36 11.75 15.89
C GLU A 115 -14.39 12.62 14.64
N PRO A 116 -14.57 13.95 14.76
CA PRO A 116 -14.25 14.84 13.65
C PRO A 116 -12.72 14.83 13.41
N PRO A 117 -12.26 15.16 12.19
CA PRO A 117 -10.84 15.39 11.97
C PRO A 117 -10.33 16.55 12.83
N VAL A 118 -9.20 16.37 13.52
CA VAL A 118 -8.64 17.36 14.45
C VAL A 118 -7.21 17.75 14.09
N ASN A 119 -6.84 18.99 14.40
CA ASN A 119 -5.49 19.51 14.21
C ASN A 119 -5.05 20.34 15.43
N PRO A 120 -4.70 19.69 16.56
CA PRO A 120 -4.28 20.40 17.76
C PRO A 120 -2.94 21.16 17.59
N ALA A 121 -2.17 20.87 16.53
CA ALA A 121 -0.93 21.56 16.21
C ALA A 121 -1.15 22.91 15.51
N SER A 122 -2.28 23.09 14.81
CA SER A 122 -2.59 24.31 14.05
C SER A 122 -4.04 24.77 14.31
N VAL A 123 -4.27 25.34 15.49
CA VAL A 123 -5.60 25.86 15.89
C VAL A 123 -6.10 26.98 14.95
N ALA A 124 -5.21 27.67 14.24
CA ALA A 124 -5.59 28.75 13.32
C ALA A 124 -6.39 28.27 12.10
N THR A 125 -6.12 27.06 11.62
CA THR A 125 -6.83 26.42 10.50
C THR A 125 -8.10 25.69 10.93
N CYS A 126 -8.26 25.47 12.24
CA CYS A 126 -9.42 24.82 12.81
C CYS A 126 -10.67 25.72 12.80
N TYR A 127 -11.84 25.08 12.90
CA TYR A 127 -13.11 25.73 13.19
C TYR A 127 -12.98 26.59 14.46
N THR A 128 -13.51 27.82 14.40
CA THR A 128 -13.27 28.87 15.39
C THR A 128 -13.38 28.34 16.83
N ASN A 129 -12.32 28.56 17.63
CA ASN A 129 -12.23 28.20 19.06
C ASN A 129 -12.28 26.69 19.38
N THR A 130 -11.94 25.84 18.42
CA THR A 130 -11.87 24.38 18.56
C THR A 130 -10.56 23.84 17.98
N ILE A 131 -10.31 22.54 18.12
CA ILE A 131 -9.23 21.85 17.40
C ILE A 131 -9.74 21.06 16.20
N VAL A 132 -10.99 21.25 15.76
CA VAL A 132 -11.57 20.54 14.62
C VAL A 132 -11.16 21.21 13.33
N ASP A 133 -10.56 20.48 12.40
CA ASP A 133 -10.09 21.01 11.10
C ASP A 133 -10.71 20.20 9.96
N LEU A 134 -11.62 20.81 9.22
CA LEU A 134 -12.39 20.16 8.16
C LEU A 134 -11.92 20.53 6.76
N GLU A 135 -11.21 21.65 6.59
CA GLU A 135 -10.86 22.22 5.28
C GLU A 135 -9.43 21.88 4.86
N THR A 136 -8.48 21.96 5.79
CA THR A 136 -7.08 21.54 5.64
C THR A 136 -6.88 20.25 6.44
N PRO A 137 -7.67 19.23 6.10
CA PRO A 137 -8.31 18.33 7.05
C PRO A 137 -7.33 17.83 8.10
N GLY A 138 -7.74 17.99 9.35
CA GLY A 138 -7.07 17.35 10.47
C GLY A 138 -7.15 15.82 10.36
N PHE A 139 -6.54 15.15 11.31
CA PHE A 139 -6.57 13.69 11.38
C PHE A 139 -7.06 13.25 12.76
N ALA A 140 -7.90 12.23 12.75
CA ALA A 140 -8.25 11.48 13.95
C ALA A 140 -8.30 10.00 13.57
N LEU A 141 -7.84 9.13 14.46
CA LEU A 141 -7.84 7.68 14.21
C LEU A 141 -9.25 7.20 13.88
N LYS A 142 -10.23 7.59 14.71
CA LYS A 142 -11.61 7.11 14.59
C LYS A 142 -12.36 7.72 13.42
N PHE A 143 -11.94 8.90 12.97
CA PHE A 143 -12.36 9.47 11.69
C PHE A 143 -11.89 8.56 10.54
N TRP A 144 -10.60 8.26 10.50
CA TRP A 144 -10.01 7.47 9.43
C TRP A 144 -10.50 6.02 9.39
N SER A 145 -10.75 5.37 10.54
CA SER A 145 -11.21 3.97 10.62
C SER A 145 -12.50 3.69 9.85
N TRP A 146 -13.33 4.71 9.60
CA TRP A 146 -14.54 4.54 8.78
C TRP A 146 -14.24 4.45 7.28
N ALA A 147 -13.12 4.99 6.79
CA ALA A 147 -12.76 4.91 5.39
C ALA A 147 -12.57 3.46 4.87
N PRO A 148 -11.78 2.58 5.52
CA PRO A 148 -11.71 1.17 5.12
C PRO A 148 -13.06 0.46 5.31
N VAL A 149 -13.81 0.78 6.38
CA VAL A 149 -15.15 0.19 6.62
C VAL A 149 -16.10 0.45 5.45
N ILE A 150 -16.18 1.70 4.98
CA ILE A 150 -17.06 2.08 3.85
C ILE A 150 -16.58 1.46 2.54
N THR A 151 -15.26 1.33 2.37
CA THR A 151 -14.67 0.65 1.22
C THR A 151 -15.09 -0.82 1.18
N GLY A 152 -14.92 -1.55 2.29
CA GLY A 152 -15.26 -2.97 2.37
C GLY A 152 -16.76 -3.24 2.20
N ALA A 153 -17.62 -2.33 2.68
CA ALA A 153 -19.07 -2.41 2.48
C ALA A 153 -19.39 -2.44 0.98
N ASN A 154 -18.89 -1.45 0.23
CA ASN A 154 -19.19 -1.33 -1.19
C ASN A 154 -18.72 -2.56 -1.99
N TRP A 155 -17.51 -3.05 -1.74
CA TRP A 155 -17.02 -4.26 -2.40
C TRP A 155 -17.90 -5.49 -2.14
N CYS A 156 -18.30 -5.71 -0.88
CA CYS A 156 -19.16 -6.84 -0.53
C CYS A 156 -20.58 -6.68 -1.10
N GLU A 157 -21.15 -5.46 -1.05
CA GLU A 157 -22.44 -5.12 -1.64
C GLU A 157 -22.43 -5.34 -3.17
N THR A 158 -21.38 -4.89 -3.87
CA THR A 158 -21.23 -5.09 -5.31
C THR A 158 -21.09 -6.56 -5.68
N ALA A 159 -20.27 -7.32 -4.95
CA ALA A 159 -20.14 -8.75 -5.20
C ALA A 159 -21.47 -9.49 -5.00
N GLU A 160 -22.21 -9.17 -3.94
CA GLU A 160 -23.54 -9.74 -3.68
C GLU A 160 -24.56 -9.35 -4.75
N GLN A 161 -24.57 -8.09 -5.19
CA GLN A 161 -25.44 -7.61 -6.25
C GLN A 161 -25.20 -8.39 -7.55
N ILE A 162 -23.95 -8.41 -8.03
CA ILE A 162 -23.59 -9.12 -9.28
C ILE A 162 -23.95 -10.60 -9.17
N TRP A 163 -23.67 -11.24 -8.02
CA TRP A 163 -23.97 -12.66 -7.79
C TRP A 163 -25.47 -12.94 -7.82
N THR A 164 -26.26 -12.10 -7.16
CA THR A 164 -27.71 -12.30 -7.06
C THR A 164 -28.40 -12.04 -8.39
N ASP A 165 -27.98 -11.00 -9.13
CA ASP A 165 -28.51 -10.68 -10.45
C ASP A 165 -28.13 -11.75 -11.49
N GLY A 166 -26.97 -12.41 -11.31
CA GLY A 166 -26.55 -13.60 -12.05
C GLY A 166 -27.32 -14.88 -11.70
N GLY A 167 -28.30 -14.83 -10.78
CA GLY A 167 -29.12 -15.95 -10.34
C GLY A 167 -28.59 -16.73 -9.13
N GLY A 168 -27.49 -16.27 -8.53
CA GLY A 168 -26.94 -16.78 -7.29
C GLY A 168 -27.79 -16.41 -6.06
N SER A 169 -27.42 -16.93 -4.90
CA SER A 169 -28.03 -16.55 -3.62
C SER A 169 -26.97 -16.35 -2.53
N VAL A 170 -27.11 -15.30 -1.74
CA VAL A 170 -26.36 -15.06 -0.49
C VAL A 170 -27.29 -15.30 0.71
N ARG A 171 -26.85 -16.10 1.67
CA ARG A 171 -27.66 -16.52 2.83
C ARG A 171 -27.03 -16.03 4.12
N ALA A 172 -27.72 -15.13 4.81
CA ALA A 172 -27.25 -14.55 6.08
C ALA A 172 -26.81 -15.59 7.13
N TRP A 173 -27.49 -16.73 7.22
CA TRP A 173 -27.11 -17.76 8.19
C TRP A 173 -25.78 -18.45 7.84
N LYS A 174 -25.40 -18.54 6.56
CA LYS A 174 -24.09 -19.06 6.13
C LYS A 174 -22.97 -18.04 6.35
N ILE A 175 -23.30 -16.75 6.25
CA ILE A 175 -22.39 -15.67 6.66
C ILE A 175 -22.11 -15.76 8.17
N ALA A 176 -23.14 -15.90 9.01
CA ALA A 176 -22.95 -16.01 10.46
C ALA A 176 -22.28 -17.34 10.87
N HIS A 177 -22.62 -18.43 10.18
CA HIS A 177 -22.20 -19.80 10.47
C HIS A 177 -21.61 -20.47 9.23
N PRO A 178 -20.35 -20.13 8.86
CA PRO A 178 -19.65 -20.86 7.80
C PRO A 178 -19.42 -22.33 8.18
N TYR A 179 -19.49 -22.64 9.48
CA TYR A 179 -19.59 -23.98 10.04
C TYR A 179 -20.86 -24.09 10.90
N ASP A 180 -21.55 -25.24 10.88
CA ASP A 180 -22.73 -25.52 11.69
C ASP A 180 -22.33 -25.74 13.15
N ASN A 181 -22.08 -24.64 13.86
CA ASN A 181 -21.66 -24.64 15.25
C ASN A 181 -22.79 -25.02 16.24
N LEU A 182 -24.00 -25.31 15.77
CA LEU A 182 -25.16 -25.64 16.60
C LEU A 182 -25.41 -27.15 16.70
N VAL A 183 -25.00 -27.92 15.69
CA VAL A 183 -25.27 -29.36 15.65
C VAL A 183 -24.00 -30.20 15.69
N ASN A 184 -23.00 -29.92 14.82
CA ASN A 184 -21.87 -30.84 14.64
C ASN A 184 -20.54 -30.22 14.16
N GLY A 185 -20.47 -28.91 13.96
CA GLY A 185 -19.29 -28.20 13.45
C GLY A 185 -19.00 -28.43 11.96
N ALA A 186 -19.94 -28.99 11.19
CA ALA A 186 -19.73 -29.29 9.77
C ALA A 186 -19.70 -28.02 8.91
N TRP A 187 -18.83 -28.00 7.89
CA TRP A 187 -18.77 -26.91 6.90
C TRP A 187 -20.12 -26.74 6.20
N THR A 188 -20.66 -25.52 6.18
CA THR A 188 -22.00 -25.23 5.62
C THR A 188 -21.95 -24.91 4.13
N ASP A 189 -20.77 -25.04 3.52
CA ASP A 189 -20.48 -24.69 2.13
C ASP A 189 -20.90 -23.26 1.76
N PRO A 190 -20.42 -22.22 2.47
CA PRO A 190 -20.63 -20.83 2.08
C PRO A 190 -19.90 -20.50 0.78
N ASN A 191 -20.59 -19.79 -0.11
CA ASN A 191 -19.98 -19.28 -1.34
C ASN A 191 -18.95 -18.16 -1.04
N ILE A 192 -18.21 -17.74 -2.06
CA ILE A 192 -17.10 -16.78 -1.90
C ILE A 192 -17.57 -15.41 -1.38
N ILE A 193 -18.78 -14.97 -1.74
CA ILE A 193 -19.38 -13.71 -1.29
C ILE A 193 -19.85 -13.83 0.17
N GLU A 194 -20.48 -14.96 0.54
CA GLU A 194 -20.85 -15.24 1.94
C GLU A 194 -19.63 -15.27 2.87
N ARG A 195 -18.50 -15.82 2.38
CA ARG A 195 -17.23 -15.83 3.11
C ARG A 195 -16.60 -14.43 3.20
N ALA A 196 -16.66 -13.63 2.13
CA ALA A 196 -16.18 -12.26 2.15
C ALA A 196 -16.97 -11.40 3.15
N TRP A 197 -18.31 -11.52 3.16
CA TRP A 197 -19.16 -10.90 4.18
C TRP A 197 -18.78 -11.36 5.59
N HIS A 198 -18.56 -12.66 5.81
CA HIS A 198 -18.15 -13.17 7.12
C HIS A 198 -16.86 -12.49 7.61
N ILE A 199 -15.86 -12.36 6.74
CA ILE A 199 -14.58 -11.70 7.07
C ILE A 199 -14.79 -10.21 7.31
N TYR A 200 -15.47 -9.51 6.39
CA TYR A 200 -15.71 -8.08 6.46
C TYR A 200 -16.45 -7.68 7.74
N LEU A 201 -17.48 -8.43 8.14
CA LEU A 201 -18.27 -8.13 9.33
C LEU A 201 -17.46 -8.15 10.63
N ASN A 202 -16.34 -8.89 10.69
CA ASN A 202 -15.43 -8.82 11.84
C ASN A 202 -14.76 -7.44 11.96
N GLY A 203 -14.58 -6.72 10.85
CA GLY A 203 -14.07 -5.34 10.83
C GLY A 203 -15.05 -4.28 11.31
N LEU A 204 -16.32 -4.65 11.55
CA LEU A 204 -17.36 -3.75 12.06
C LEU A 204 -17.49 -3.78 13.59
N ASP A 205 -16.62 -4.49 14.29
CA ASP A 205 -16.62 -4.52 15.74
C ASP A 205 -16.40 -3.11 16.31
N SER A 206 -17.44 -2.58 16.96
CA SER A 206 -17.41 -1.23 17.54
C SER A 206 -16.34 -1.07 18.63
N GLY A 207 -15.85 -2.17 19.21
CA GLY A 207 -14.76 -2.24 20.17
C GLY A 207 -13.45 -1.71 19.59
N PHE A 208 -13.18 -1.91 18.30
CA PHE A 208 -11.95 -1.42 17.68
C PHE A 208 -11.90 0.10 17.65
N ASN A 209 -13.01 0.78 17.36
CA ASN A 209 -13.08 2.24 17.47
C ASN A 209 -13.25 2.71 18.92
N TYR A 210 -13.87 1.90 19.80
CA TYR A 210 -14.03 2.24 21.21
C TYR A 210 -12.69 2.25 21.94
N TYR A 211 -11.88 1.19 21.81
CA TYR A 211 -10.58 1.05 22.47
C TYR A 211 -9.40 1.58 21.63
N GLY A 212 -9.61 1.79 20.33
CA GLY A 212 -8.62 2.37 19.42
C GLY A 212 -8.20 3.79 19.84
N GLY A 213 -6.89 4.04 19.76
CA GLY A 213 -6.27 5.35 20.06
C GLY A 213 -5.00 5.30 20.91
N LEU A 214 -4.63 4.13 21.45
CA LEU A 214 -3.44 3.94 22.31
C LEU A 214 -2.51 2.78 21.88
N GLY A 215 -2.66 2.22 20.67
CA GLY A 215 -1.70 1.25 20.12
C GLY A 215 -1.87 -0.21 20.58
N ASN A 216 -3.06 -0.79 20.37
CA ASN A 216 -3.39 -2.17 20.76
C ASN A 216 -3.83 -3.03 19.55
N ASP A 217 -3.30 -2.71 18.37
CA ASP A 217 -3.68 -3.26 17.06
C ASP A 217 -5.13 -2.97 16.63
N ASP A 218 -5.92 -2.22 17.42
CA ASP A 218 -7.30 -1.85 17.07
C ASP A 218 -7.35 -0.89 15.88
N GLU A 219 -6.26 -0.15 15.62
CA GLU A 219 -6.09 0.75 14.48
C GLU A 219 -6.07 0.03 13.11
N VAL A 220 -5.66 -1.24 13.08
CA VAL A 220 -5.46 -2.00 11.82
C VAL A 220 -6.57 -3.01 11.55
N LYS A 221 -7.41 -3.36 12.54
CA LYS A 221 -8.42 -4.41 12.37
C LYS A 221 -9.47 -4.12 11.29
N PRO A 222 -10.03 -2.89 11.16
CA PRO A 222 -10.92 -2.56 10.05
C PRO A 222 -10.24 -2.72 8.69
N SER A 223 -8.98 -2.31 8.57
CA SER A 223 -8.17 -2.46 7.36
C SER A 223 -7.89 -3.93 7.06
N LEU A 224 -7.52 -4.73 8.06
CA LEU A 224 -7.25 -6.15 7.91
C LEU A 224 -8.48 -6.90 7.40
N ALA A 225 -9.64 -6.72 8.03
CA ALA A 225 -10.88 -7.36 7.63
C ALA A 225 -11.27 -6.95 6.19
N THR A 226 -11.19 -5.65 5.89
CA THR A 226 -11.50 -5.11 4.56
C THR A 226 -10.57 -5.67 3.49
N THR A 227 -9.25 -5.60 3.68
CA THR A 227 -8.26 -6.11 2.74
C THR A 227 -8.44 -7.62 2.49
N ARG A 228 -8.75 -8.39 3.53
CA ARG A 228 -8.98 -9.84 3.40
C ARG A 228 -10.29 -10.17 2.69
N ALA A 229 -11.34 -9.40 2.93
CA ALA A 229 -12.59 -9.54 2.20
C ALA A 229 -12.39 -9.20 0.72
N ILE A 230 -11.82 -8.04 0.41
CA ILE A 230 -11.56 -7.60 -0.98
C ILE A 230 -10.68 -8.62 -1.71
N ALA A 231 -9.56 -9.07 -1.12
CA ALA A 231 -8.70 -10.07 -1.75
C ALA A 231 -9.43 -11.36 -2.14
N MET A 232 -10.53 -11.71 -1.45
CA MET A 232 -11.34 -12.88 -1.76
C MET A 232 -12.28 -12.66 -2.95
N ILE A 233 -12.84 -11.45 -3.12
CA ILE A 233 -13.85 -11.15 -4.16
C ILE A 233 -13.31 -10.29 -5.29
N ALA A 234 -12.05 -9.83 -5.24
CA ALA A 234 -11.47 -8.90 -6.20
C ALA A 234 -11.53 -9.41 -7.65
N SER A 235 -11.10 -10.65 -7.88
CA SER A 235 -11.19 -11.26 -9.23
C SER A 235 -12.65 -11.37 -9.67
N TYR A 236 -13.54 -11.86 -8.80
CA TYR A 236 -14.95 -12.03 -9.14
C TYR A 236 -15.63 -10.72 -9.52
N VAL A 237 -15.42 -9.66 -8.74
CA VAL A 237 -15.96 -8.33 -9.03
C VAL A 237 -15.29 -7.75 -10.28
N GLY A 238 -13.97 -7.88 -10.43
CA GLY A 238 -13.24 -7.39 -11.61
C GLY A 238 -13.72 -8.02 -12.92
N ASP A 239 -13.89 -9.34 -12.94
CA ASP A 239 -14.35 -10.10 -14.11
C ASP A 239 -15.79 -9.75 -14.50
N ASN A 240 -16.59 -9.29 -13.54
CA ASN A 240 -18.02 -9.02 -13.71
C ASN A 240 -18.39 -7.54 -13.52
N ILE A 241 -17.40 -6.64 -13.49
CA ILE A 241 -17.63 -5.22 -13.18
C ILE A 241 -18.58 -4.55 -14.16
N ALA A 242 -18.67 -5.07 -15.39
CA ALA A 242 -19.63 -4.62 -16.39
C ALA A 242 -21.10 -4.70 -15.92
N SER A 243 -21.42 -5.63 -15.02
CA SER A 243 -22.74 -5.89 -14.44
C SER A 243 -22.99 -5.13 -13.13
N ASP A 244 -22.06 -4.28 -12.71
CA ASP A 244 -22.19 -3.48 -11.49
C ASP A 244 -23.31 -2.44 -11.62
N THR A 245 -24.31 -2.59 -10.77
CA THR A 245 -25.40 -1.61 -10.56
C THR A 245 -25.48 -1.15 -9.12
N THR A 246 -24.43 -1.40 -8.34
CA THR A 246 -24.35 -0.99 -6.94
C THR A 246 -24.02 0.50 -6.89
N ALA A 247 -24.77 1.24 -6.09
CA ALA A 247 -24.54 2.67 -5.92
C ALA A 247 -23.46 2.93 -4.85
N PRO A 248 -22.82 4.11 -4.86
CA PRO A 248 -21.78 4.44 -3.88
C PRO A 248 -22.21 4.19 -2.43
N SER A 249 -21.30 3.65 -1.62
CA SER A 249 -21.50 3.54 -0.18
C SER A 249 -21.14 4.88 0.49
N ILE A 250 -22.05 5.39 1.32
CA ILE A 250 -21.93 6.70 1.98
C ILE A 250 -21.91 6.49 3.49
N PHE A 251 -20.86 6.97 4.16
CA PHE A 251 -20.89 7.07 5.63
C PHE A 251 -21.97 8.07 6.04
N ARG A 252 -22.73 7.76 7.08
CA ARG A 252 -23.82 8.64 7.54
C ARG A 252 -23.33 10.08 7.68
N PRO A 253 -24.03 11.08 7.11
CA PRO A 253 -23.60 12.48 7.15
C PRO A 253 -23.32 12.92 8.58
N GLN A 254 -22.10 13.36 8.83
CA GLN A 254 -21.70 13.98 10.08
C GLN A 254 -21.77 15.50 9.92
N ARG A 255 -21.99 16.23 11.02
CA ARG A 255 -21.89 17.68 11.01
C ARG A 255 -21.05 18.21 12.16
N PHE A 256 -20.48 19.39 11.94
CA PHE A 256 -19.79 20.14 12.97
C PHE A 256 -19.99 21.64 12.80
N PRO A 257 -20.32 22.39 13.86
CA PRO A 257 -20.74 21.90 15.18
C PRO A 257 -22.07 21.14 15.13
N TRP A 258 -22.38 20.36 16.17
CA TRP A 258 -23.67 19.68 16.25
C TRP A 258 -24.84 20.63 16.46
N ASN A 259 -24.64 21.71 17.22
CA ASN A 259 -25.61 22.77 17.47
C ASN A 259 -25.11 24.10 16.88
N PRO A 260 -25.28 24.36 15.57
CA PRO A 260 -24.89 25.62 14.93
C PRO A 260 -25.61 26.81 15.56
N GLY A 261 -24.86 27.86 15.92
CA GLY A 261 -25.35 29.05 16.64
C GLY A 261 -25.62 28.83 18.14
N GLY A 262 -25.75 27.56 18.55
CA GLY A 262 -26.01 27.13 19.92
C GLY A 262 -24.77 26.69 20.69
N TYR A 263 -24.96 26.06 21.86
CA TYR A 263 -23.87 25.49 22.64
C TYR A 263 -23.57 24.06 22.20
N THR A 264 -22.30 23.76 21.93
CA THR A 264 -21.81 22.41 21.63
C THR A 264 -20.83 21.97 22.73
N PHE A 265 -21.05 20.78 23.28
CA PHE A 265 -20.15 20.14 24.25
C PHE A 265 -19.22 19.13 23.56
N GLY A 266 -17.94 19.13 23.93
CA GLY A 266 -16.98 18.11 23.51
C GLY A 266 -15.53 18.42 23.90
N TRP A 267 -14.69 17.39 23.98
CA TRP A 267 -13.27 17.52 24.32
C TRP A 267 -12.49 18.33 23.28
N PHE A 268 -12.89 18.25 22.01
CA PHE A 268 -12.32 19.00 20.88
C PHE A 268 -12.51 20.54 20.98
N ASN A 269 -13.28 21.01 21.96
CA ASN A 269 -13.38 22.44 22.24
C ASN A 269 -12.20 22.94 23.06
N SER A 270 -11.50 22.06 23.79
CA SER A 270 -10.35 22.46 24.60
C SER A 270 -9.12 22.69 23.74
N ILE A 271 -8.75 23.96 23.57
CA ILE A 271 -7.57 24.36 22.80
C ILE A 271 -6.31 24.35 23.71
N PRO A 272 -5.19 23.70 23.33
CA PRO A 272 -4.03 23.50 24.21
C PRO A 272 -3.42 24.77 24.81
N THR A 273 -3.53 25.90 24.12
CA THR A 273 -2.91 27.19 24.49
C THR A 273 -3.92 28.28 24.82
N GLY A 274 -5.21 27.94 24.98
CA GLY A 274 -6.27 28.93 25.17
C GLY A 274 -7.41 28.46 26.06
N ASP A 275 -8.64 28.73 25.64
CA ASP A 275 -9.85 28.35 26.35
C ASP A 275 -10.03 26.82 26.42
N SER A 276 -9.83 26.27 27.62
CA SER A 276 -9.95 24.85 27.95
C SER A 276 -11.38 24.39 28.26
N SER A 277 -12.39 25.24 28.08
CA SER A 277 -13.78 24.85 28.28
C SER A 277 -14.25 23.82 27.25
N TYR A 278 -14.95 22.77 27.71
CA TYR A 278 -15.53 21.74 26.83
C TYR A 278 -16.88 22.16 26.25
N LEU A 279 -17.55 23.16 26.84
CA LEU A 279 -18.83 23.69 26.38
C LEU A 279 -18.63 25.09 25.80
N LYS A 280 -18.87 25.26 24.50
CA LYS A 280 -18.70 26.54 23.81
C LYS A 280 -19.93 26.90 22.98
N LYS A 281 -20.27 28.20 22.94
CA LYS A 281 -21.24 28.72 21.99
C LYS A 281 -20.57 28.80 20.62
N MET A 282 -21.24 28.23 19.62
CA MET A 282 -20.73 28.12 18.26
C MET A 282 -21.34 29.19 17.37
N PRO A 283 -20.63 29.64 16.32
CA PRO A 283 -21.23 30.39 15.22
C PRO A 283 -22.36 29.62 14.53
N SER A 284 -23.25 30.33 13.84
CA SER A 284 -24.33 29.71 13.06
C SER A 284 -23.82 28.93 11.85
N TYR A 285 -22.69 29.32 11.25
CA TYR A 285 -22.12 28.56 10.12
C TYR A 285 -21.60 27.20 10.60
N PHE A 286 -21.72 26.18 9.75
CA PHE A 286 -21.33 24.81 10.09
C PHE A 286 -20.93 24.03 8.85
N TYR A 287 -20.45 22.82 9.06
CA TYR A 287 -19.99 21.92 8.01
C TYR A 287 -20.74 20.59 8.11
N ILE A 288 -20.93 19.98 6.94
CA ILE A 288 -21.39 18.60 6.80
C ILE A 288 -20.30 17.82 6.09
N TRP A 289 -19.99 16.62 6.58
CA TRP A 289 -18.93 15.78 6.02
C TRP A 289 -19.28 14.28 6.03
N THR A 290 -18.57 13.51 5.21
CA THR A 290 -18.77 12.05 5.05
C THR A 290 -17.55 11.36 4.43
N HIS A 291 -17.56 10.03 4.41
CA HIS A 291 -16.75 9.18 3.53
C HIS A 291 -17.61 8.57 2.43
N VAL A 292 -17.12 8.56 1.19
CA VAL A 292 -17.81 7.94 0.05
C VAL A 292 -16.84 7.08 -0.73
N TYR A 293 -17.29 5.90 -1.13
CA TYR A 293 -16.54 4.99 -1.99
C TYR A 293 -17.45 4.26 -2.96
N ASP A 294 -16.92 3.97 -4.15
CA ASP A 294 -17.55 3.08 -5.11
C ASP A 294 -16.46 2.35 -5.93
N VAL A 295 -16.63 1.04 -6.16
CA VAL A 295 -15.69 0.21 -6.93
C VAL A 295 -15.60 0.62 -8.40
N SER A 296 -16.68 1.16 -8.97
CA SER A 296 -16.72 1.75 -10.31
C SER A 296 -16.26 3.22 -10.32
N GLY A 297 -15.82 3.76 -9.19
CA GLY A 297 -15.35 5.12 -9.02
C GLY A 297 -16.47 6.13 -8.80
N VAL A 298 -16.22 7.13 -7.94
CA VAL A 298 -17.19 8.17 -7.60
C VAL A 298 -17.09 9.33 -8.61
N SER A 299 -18.21 9.69 -9.25
CA SER A 299 -18.28 10.77 -10.24
C SER A 299 -18.72 12.11 -9.65
N SER A 300 -19.63 12.09 -8.68
CA SER A 300 -20.02 13.30 -7.95
C SER A 300 -20.55 13.01 -6.55
N VAL A 301 -20.33 13.96 -5.64
CA VAL A 301 -20.91 13.96 -4.29
C VAL A 301 -21.48 15.34 -4.00
N ASN A 302 -22.77 15.39 -3.70
CA ASN A 302 -23.50 16.63 -3.50
C ASN A 302 -24.27 16.61 -2.19
N LEU A 303 -24.19 17.70 -1.43
CA LEU A 303 -25.08 17.97 -0.33
C LEU A 303 -26.41 18.50 -0.87
N LYS A 304 -27.51 17.89 -0.45
CA LYS A 304 -28.87 18.36 -0.71
C LYS A 304 -29.41 18.94 0.59
N VAL A 305 -29.81 20.21 0.57
CA VAL A 305 -30.34 20.91 1.74
C VAL A 305 -31.63 21.63 1.39
N ARG A 306 -32.59 21.68 2.31
CA ARG A 306 -33.80 22.50 2.17
C ARG A 306 -34.15 23.14 3.51
N ILE A 307 -34.85 24.26 3.43
CA ILE A 307 -35.36 25.02 4.57
C ILE A 307 -36.79 24.55 4.85
N ASP A 308 -37.07 24.26 6.11
CA ASP A 308 -38.40 24.04 6.64
C ASP A 308 -39.21 25.35 6.64
N THR A 309 -40.50 25.29 6.38
CA THR A 309 -41.32 26.50 6.15
C THR A 309 -41.95 27.07 7.42
N ASP A 310 -42.02 26.30 8.51
CA ASP A 310 -42.65 26.71 9.76
C ASP A 310 -41.75 26.54 11.00
N GLY A 311 -40.57 25.93 10.83
CA GLY A 311 -39.58 25.67 11.85
C GLY A 311 -39.87 24.44 12.71
N ILE A 312 -40.82 23.58 12.32
CA ILE A 312 -41.34 22.49 13.16
C ILE A 312 -41.31 21.15 12.40
N ASN A 313 -40.48 20.22 12.87
CA ASN A 313 -40.61 18.81 12.49
C ASN A 313 -41.84 18.21 13.20
N SER A 314 -42.98 18.21 12.50
CA SER A 314 -44.28 17.83 13.02
C SER A 314 -44.49 16.31 13.01
N LEU A 315 -44.89 15.73 14.14
CA LEU A 315 -45.34 14.32 14.19
C LEU A 315 -46.68 14.06 13.46
N ALA A 316 -47.34 15.11 12.94
CA ALA A 316 -48.60 15.00 12.21
C ALA A 316 -48.42 14.72 10.71
N THR A 317 -47.23 15.00 10.17
CA THR A 317 -46.86 14.81 8.76
C THR A 317 -45.58 13.98 8.68
N THR A 318 -45.09 13.73 7.45
CA THR A 318 -43.79 13.07 7.20
C THR A 318 -42.99 13.87 6.16
N ASP A 319 -43.24 15.18 6.10
CA ASP A 319 -42.73 16.03 5.04
C ASP A 319 -41.21 16.18 5.18
N ASN A 320 -40.70 16.34 6.41
CA ASN A 320 -39.27 16.40 6.73
C ASN A 320 -38.55 15.07 6.46
N GLU A 321 -39.21 13.94 6.68
CA GLU A 321 -38.60 12.60 6.62
C GLU A 321 -38.56 12.01 5.20
N THR A 322 -39.17 12.67 4.21
CA THR A 322 -39.28 12.15 2.84
C THR A 322 -38.56 13.02 1.81
N PHE A 323 -37.90 12.36 0.84
CA PHE A 323 -37.23 13.04 -0.26
C PHE A 323 -38.20 13.85 -1.14
N ALA A 324 -39.45 13.40 -1.27
CA ALA A 324 -40.48 14.11 -2.01
C ALA A 324 -40.92 15.40 -1.30
N GLY A 325 -40.87 15.43 0.04
CA GLY A 325 -41.34 16.54 0.85
C GLY A 325 -42.85 16.70 0.82
N GLY A 326 -43.31 17.88 1.23
CA GLY A 326 -44.71 18.28 1.22
C GLY A 326 -44.88 19.77 1.47
N ALA A 327 -45.94 20.17 2.17
CA ALA A 327 -46.24 21.58 2.42
C ALA A 327 -45.34 22.20 3.48
N ASP A 328 -44.78 21.39 4.38
CA ASP A 328 -44.01 21.87 5.52
C ASP A 328 -42.56 22.24 5.14
N VAL A 329 -42.08 21.85 3.96
CA VAL A 329 -40.66 21.99 3.56
C VAL A 329 -40.47 22.59 2.16
N GLY A 330 -39.36 23.31 1.98
CA GLY A 330 -38.97 23.90 0.70
C GLY A 330 -38.43 22.89 -0.34
N SER A 331 -37.98 23.42 -1.48
CA SER A 331 -37.29 22.62 -2.51
C SER A 331 -35.85 22.33 -2.14
N TRP A 332 -35.33 21.18 -2.57
CA TRP A 332 -33.93 20.81 -2.39
C TRP A 332 -32.98 21.73 -3.18
N ILE A 333 -32.02 22.31 -2.46
CA ILE A 333 -30.88 23.06 -2.98
C ILE A 333 -29.68 22.12 -3.02
N THR A 334 -28.91 22.17 -4.10
CA THR A 334 -27.72 21.33 -4.30
C THR A 334 -26.45 22.15 -4.06
N ILE A 335 -25.61 21.68 -3.15
CA ILE A 335 -24.31 22.27 -2.83
C ILE A 335 -23.24 21.20 -3.13
N PRO A 336 -22.32 21.43 -4.08
CA PRO A 336 -21.23 20.48 -4.34
C PRO A 336 -20.35 20.28 -3.11
N MET A 337 -19.96 19.04 -2.84
CA MET A 337 -19.03 18.74 -1.74
C MET A 337 -17.59 18.73 -2.25
N THR A 338 -16.67 19.23 -1.43
CA THR A 338 -15.24 19.24 -1.70
C THR A 338 -14.64 17.89 -1.30
N MET A 339 -14.01 17.22 -2.26
CA MET A 339 -13.27 15.97 -2.04
C MET A 339 -11.86 16.25 -1.50
N ARG A 340 -11.40 15.37 -0.61
CA ARG A 340 -10.03 15.32 -0.12
C ARG A 340 -9.59 13.85 0.00
N PRO A 341 -8.44 13.48 -0.58
CA PRO A 341 -7.87 12.17 -0.38
C PRO A 341 -7.39 12.02 1.06
N LEU A 342 -7.48 10.81 1.60
CA LEU A 342 -6.92 10.46 2.90
C LEU A 342 -5.53 9.82 2.75
N PRO A 343 -4.67 9.92 3.78
CA PRO A 343 -3.45 9.12 3.87
C PRO A 343 -3.73 7.64 3.67
N SER A 344 -2.91 6.96 2.86
CA SER A 344 -3.11 5.54 2.51
C SER A 344 -1.87 4.68 2.69
N THR A 345 -0.69 5.29 2.85
CA THR A 345 0.55 4.57 3.16
C THR A 345 0.80 4.52 4.67
N GLN A 346 1.51 3.49 5.14
CA GLN A 346 1.88 3.36 6.55
C GLN A 346 2.63 4.61 7.05
N GLY A 347 3.56 5.15 6.25
CA GLY A 347 4.33 6.33 6.60
C GLY A 347 3.46 7.57 6.78
N GLU A 348 2.54 7.85 5.86
CA GLU A 348 1.63 8.99 5.95
C GLU A 348 0.62 8.82 7.09
N LEU A 349 0.09 7.61 7.30
CA LEU A 349 -0.85 7.32 8.37
C LEU A 349 -0.21 7.48 9.75
N ASN A 350 0.99 6.93 9.95
CA ASN A 350 1.73 7.07 11.19
C ASN A 350 2.11 8.54 11.44
N ALA A 351 2.50 9.28 10.39
CA ALA A 351 2.78 10.71 10.49
C ALA A 351 1.54 11.53 10.86
N ALA A 352 0.39 11.23 10.25
CA ALA A 352 -0.88 11.92 10.51
C ALA A 352 -1.43 11.61 11.92
N ALA A 353 -1.30 10.35 12.37
CA ALA A 353 -1.69 9.95 13.71
C ALA A 353 -0.83 10.60 14.80
N ASN A 354 0.45 10.87 14.49
CA ASN A 354 1.42 11.53 15.37
C ASN A 354 1.40 10.96 16.81
N ASN A 355 1.36 9.63 16.91
CA ASN A 355 1.29 8.91 18.18
C ASN A 355 2.26 7.73 18.13
N GLY A 356 3.32 7.79 18.92
CA GLY A 356 4.36 6.74 18.95
C GLY A 356 3.91 5.39 19.50
N GLN A 357 2.65 5.24 19.91
CA GLN A 357 2.06 3.96 20.28
C GLN A 357 1.35 3.28 19.10
N ILE A 358 1.03 4.01 18.02
CA ILE A 358 0.24 3.51 16.89
C ILE A 358 1.16 3.12 15.74
N ASP A 359 0.89 1.98 15.11
CA ASP A 359 1.54 1.59 13.85
C ASP A 359 0.55 0.97 12.85
N TYR A 360 0.33 1.65 11.72
CA TYR A 360 -0.55 1.19 10.64
C TYR A 360 0.19 0.25 9.67
N PHE A 361 0.69 -0.87 10.17
CA PHE A 361 1.45 -1.86 9.37
C PHE A 361 0.58 -2.67 8.39
N ILE A 362 -0.74 -2.48 8.40
CA ILE A 362 -1.68 -3.03 7.40
C ILE A 362 -2.44 -1.87 6.77
N THR A 363 -2.15 -1.59 5.50
CA THR A 363 -2.86 -0.60 4.70
C THR A 363 -3.81 -1.26 3.70
N PRO A 364 -5.00 -0.70 3.47
CA PRO A 364 -5.94 -1.24 2.51
C PRO A 364 -5.53 -0.85 1.07
N SER A 365 -5.76 -1.75 0.11
CA SER A 365 -5.44 -1.51 -1.32
C SER A 365 -6.40 -0.51 -1.99
N HIS A 366 -7.54 -0.25 -1.36
CA HIS A 366 -8.53 0.74 -1.75
C HIS A 366 -9.02 1.48 -0.50
N LEU A 367 -9.45 2.73 -0.67
CA LEU A 367 -9.86 3.56 0.47
C LEU A 367 -10.93 4.56 0.05
N ALA A 368 -11.90 4.79 0.92
CA ALA A 368 -12.91 5.82 0.75
C ALA A 368 -12.31 7.22 0.97
N ASP A 369 -12.70 8.16 0.13
CA ASP A 369 -12.28 9.55 0.26
C ASP A 369 -13.14 10.31 1.27
N TYR A 370 -12.64 11.46 1.70
CA TYR A 370 -13.35 12.39 2.59
C TYR A 370 -14.01 13.51 1.77
N TYR A 371 -15.27 13.82 2.07
CA TYR A 371 -16.02 14.89 1.41
C TYR A 371 -16.63 15.83 2.44
N PHE A 372 -16.59 17.14 2.19
CA PHE A 372 -17.23 18.13 3.07
C PHE A 372 -17.88 19.30 2.31
N ALA A 373 -18.87 19.94 2.93
CA ALA A 373 -19.46 21.19 2.48
C ALA A 373 -19.74 22.11 3.66
N ARG A 374 -19.57 23.41 3.44
CA ARG A 374 -19.85 24.47 4.40
C ARG A 374 -21.23 25.08 4.16
N ILE A 375 -21.99 25.28 5.22
CA ILE A 375 -23.27 26.03 5.24
C ILE A 375 -23.04 27.40 5.87
N ASP A 376 -23.20 28.44 5.06
CA ASP A 376 -23.18 29.85 5.43
C ASP A 376 -24.07 30.68 4.48
N SER A 377 -24.13 32.01 4.62
CA SER A 377 -24.99 32.82 3.74
C SER A 377 -24.57 32.83 2.27
N ALA A 378 -23.37 32.35 1.93
CA ALA A 378 -22.96 32.23 0.53
C ALA A 378 -23.50 30.93 -0.10
N SER A 379 -23.44 29.81 0.64
CA SER A 379 -23.92 28.52 0.13
C SER A 379 -25.42 28.28 0.35
N LEU A 380 -26.00 28.86 1.39
CA LEU A 380 -27.44 28.80 1.70
C LEU A 380 -27.93 30.11 2.34
N PRO A 381 -28.31 31.12 1.52
CA PRO A 381 -28.84 32.38 2.05
C PRO A 381 -30.08 32.18 2.92
N GLY A 382 -30.14 32.88 4.07
CA GLY A 382 -31.31 32.85 4.96
C GLY A 382 -31.42 31.62 5.85
N TYR A 383 -30.34 30.85 6.01
CA TYR A 383 -30.34 29.61 6.80
C TYR A 383 -30.40 29.80 8.33
N LYS A 384 -30.16 31.01 8.85
CA LYS A 384 -30.15 31.29 10.29
C LYS A 384 -31.56 31.45 10.84
N GLY A 385 -31.81 30.88 12.02
CA GLY A 385 -33.13 30.86 12.65
C GLY A 385 -34.09 29.86 12.03
N GLU A 386 -33.58 28.94 11.21
CA GLU A 386 -34.40 28.00 10.42
C GLU A 386 -34.10 26.54 10.81
N LEU A 387 -35.12 25.69 10.65
CA LEU A 387 -34.95 24.24 10.63
C LEU A 387 -34.55 23.80 9.22
N LEU A 388 -33.48 23.01 9.11
CA LEU A 388 -32.96 22.50 7.85
C LEU A 388 -33.07 20.98 7.82
N ASP A 389 -33.48 20.46 6.66
CA ASP A 389 -33.31 19.05 6.30
C ASP A 389 -32.14 18.92 5.32
N TYR A 390 -31.33 17.87 5.46
CA TYR A 390 -30.25 17.61 4.54
C TYR A 390 -29.94 16.12 4.34
N TYR A 391 -29.42 15.77 3.17
CA TYR A 391 -28.87 14.44 2.86
C TYR A 391 -27.73 14.57 1.85
N ILE A 392 -26.95 13.52 1.68
CA ILE A 392 -25.88 13.45 0.69
C ILE A 392 -26.33 12.55 -0.46
N GLU A 393 -26.15 13.04 -1.69
CA GLU A 393 -26.38 12.32 -2.94
C GLU A 393 -25.02 12.06 -3.60
N ALA A 394 -24.66 10.79 -3.76
CA ALA A 394 -23.45 10.39 -4.47
C ALA A 394 -23.81 9.64 -5.74
N THR A 395 -23.03 9.86 -6.79
CA THR A 395 -23.15 9.19 -8.09
C THR A 395 -21.81 8.56 -8.45
N ASP A 396 -21.83 7.35 -9.00
CA ASP A 396 -20.63 6.66 -9.50
C ASP A 396 -20.39 6.94 -11.01
N SER A 397 -19.34 6.36 -11.59
CA SER A 397 -19.03 6.49 -13.02
C SER A 397 -20.02 5.75 -13.94
N ARG A 398 -20.89 4.90 -13.38
CA ARG A 398 -21.93 4.13 -14.08
C ARG A 398 -23.31 4.77 -13.98
N SER A 399 -23.41 5.94 -13.35
CA SER A 399 -24.66 6.66 -13.06
C SER A 399 -25.58 5.98 -12.04
N ASN A 400 -25.08 5.06 -11.22
CA ASN A 400 -25.80 4.59 -10.03
C ASN A 400 -25.78 5.69 -8.97
N ILE A 401 -26.92 5.90 -8.30
CA ILE A 401 -27.11 7.01 -7.35
C ILE A 401 -27.48 6.47 -5.98
N ARG A 402 -26.74 6.90 -4.95
CA ARG A 402 -27.09 6.67 -3.55
C ARG A 402 -27.52 7.98 -2.89
N LYS A 403 -28.57 7.92 -2.08
CA LYS A 403 -28.97 8.98 -1.16
C LYS A 403 -28.78 8.47 0.26
N SER A 404 -28.13 9.27 1.11
CA SER A 404 -28.10 8.98 2.55
C SER A 404 -29.47 9.21 3.19
N ASP A 405 -29.63 8.76 4.43
CA ASP A 405 -30.77 9.15 5.27
C ASP A 405 -30.81 10.68 5.43
N ILE A 406 -32.02 11.23 5.48
CA ILE A 406 -32.25 12.65 5.77
C ILE A 406 -31.88 12.91 7.24
N GLN A 407 -31.19 14.03 7.47
CA GLN A 407 -30.81 14.54 8.77
C GLN A 407 -31.44 15.92 8.97
N HIS A 408 -31.63 16.30 10.24
CA HIS A 408 -32.29 17.54 10.61
C HIS A 408 -31.39 18.39 11.52
N VAL A 409 -31.45 19.72 11.37
CA VAL A 409 -30.76 20.67 12.24
C VAL A 409 -31.52 21.98 12.34
N TYR A 410 -31.79 22.43 13.55
CA TYR A 410 -32.17 23.82 13.78
C TYR A 410 -30.91 24.66 13.91
N VAL A 411 -30.81 25.74 13.12
CA VAL A 411 -29.68 26.66 13.13
C VAL A 411 -30.08 27.89 13.93
N GLU A 412 -29.50 28.05 15.12
CA GLU A 412 -29.73 29.27 15.90
C GLU A 412 -29.18 30.49 15.19
N ASP A 413 -29.90 31.60 15.21
CA ASP A 413 -29.34 32.89 14.81
C ASP A 413 -28.43 33.40 15.94
N ASP A 414 -27.13 33.33 15.70
CA ASP A 414 -26.13 33.80 16.66
C ASP A 414 -26.12 35.33 16.82
N GLY A 415 -26.91 36.05 16.02
CA GLY A 415 -26.97 37.51 15.99
C GLY A 415 -25.71 38.14 15.41
N LEU A 416 -24.79 37.32 14.91
CA LEU A 416 -23.61 37.76 14.21
C LEU A 416 -24.00 37.87 12.73
N ALA A 417 -23.67 38.98 12.07
CA ALA A 417 -23.48 38.91 10.63
C ALA A 417 -22.40 37.85 10.35
N ASP A 418 -22.38 37.23 9.16
CA ASP A 418 -21.42 36.18 8.82
C ASP A 418 -19.98 36.73 8.73
N GLY A 419 -19.40 37.04 9.90
CA GLY A 419 -18.09 37.64 10.10
C GLY A 419 -17.92 39.02 9.47
N SER A 420 -17.08 39.85 10.09
CA SER A 420 -16.25 40.73 9.28
C SER A 420 -15.36 39.86 8.40
N LYS A 421 -15.19 40.25 7.14
CA LYS A 421 -14.46 39.48 6.13
C LYS A 421 -13.20 40.22 5.74
N VAL A 422 -12.12 39.47 5.59
CA VAL A 422 -10.89 39.97 4.98
C VAL A 422 -10.67 39.24 3.67
N THR A 423 -10.42 39.99 2.61
CA THR A 423 -9.87 39.45 1.37
C THR A 423 -8.48 40.01 1.15
N PHE A 424 -7.55 39.14 0.81
CA PHE A 424 -6.23 39.53 0.32
C PHE A 424 -6.28 39.61 -1.21
N ALA A 425 -5.26 40.21 -1.83
CA ALA A 425 -5.07 40.15 -3.26
C ALA A 425 -5.16 38.69 -3.75
N ALA A 426 -5.71 38.46 -4.94
CA ALA A 426 -5.94 37.11 -5.46
C ALA A 426 -4.65 36.28 -5.63
N ASP A 427 -3.50 36.96 -5.78
CA ASP A 427 -2.16 36.37 -5.84
C ASP A 427 -1.19 37.25 -5.02
N PRO A 428 -1.11 37.07 -3.69
CA PRO A 428 -0.18 37.82 -2.85
C PRO A 428 1.26 37.40 -3.16
N THR A 429 2.07 38.31 -3.67
CA THR A 429 3.48 38.06 -4.03
C THR A 429 4.44 39.00 -3.32
N ASP A 430 5.71 38.63 -3.13
CA ASP A 430 6.69 39.49 -2.46
C ASP A 430 7.28 40.64 -3.30
N CYS A 431 6.96 40.70 -4.60
CA CYS A 431 7.40 41.74 -5.55
C CYS A 431 6.35 42.85 -5.74
N ASN A 432 5.13 42.65 -5.25
CA ASN A 432 4.02 43.59 -5.40
C ASN A 432 3.39 43.89 -4.04
N PRO A 433 2.87 45.11 -3.82
CA PRO A 433 2.06 45.38 -2.64
C PRO A 433 0.84 44.45 -2.58
N ILE A 434 0.56 43.92 -1.39
CA ILE A 434 -0.59 43.04 -1.13
C ILE A 434 -1.75 43.91 -0.67
N THR A 435 -2.78 44.02 -1.52
CA THR A 435 -4.03 44.69 -1.14
C THR A 435 -4.78 43.85 -0.12
N VAL A 436 -5.02 44.42 1.06
CA VAL A 436 -5.89 43.87 2.10
C VAL A 436 -7.19 44.65 2.09
N THR A 437 -8.30 43.96 1.85
CA THR A 437 -9.65 44.52 1.93
C THR A 437 -10.33 43.96 3.17
N TYR A 438 -10.75 44.83 4.07
CA TYR A 438 -11.52 44.51 5.26
C TYR A 438 -12.95 45.01 5.08
N GLU A 439 -13.88 44.07 5.02
CA GLU A 439 -15.31 44.30 5.01
C GLU A 439 -15.82 44.11 6.45
N ALA A 440 -16.08 45.22 7.15
CA ALA A 440 -16.57 45.17 8.52
C ALA A 440 -17.96 44.53 8.60
N GLY A 441 -18.80 44.69 7.56
CA GLY A 441 -19.96 43.83 7.31
C GLY A 441 -20.92 43.61 8.49
N GLY A 442 -21.23 44.65 9.28
CA GLY A 442 -22.07 44.52 10.49
C GLY A 442 -21.34 43.97 11.73
N GLY A 443 -20.03 43.73 11.66
CA GLY A 443 -19.13 43.33 12.74
C GLY A 443 -18.69 44.48 13.67
N LEU A 444 -17.66 44.24 14.51
CA LEU A 444 -17.26 45.14 15.61
C LEU A 444 -16.81 46.54 15.18
N LEU A 445 -16.41 46.69 13.92
CA LEU A 445 -15.98 47.96 13.31
C LEU A 445 -17.00 48.52 12.31
N ALA A 446 -18.23 47.99 12.26
CA ALA A 446 -19.29 48.54 11.43
C ALA A 446 -19.64 49.97 11.87
N GLY A 447 -19.71 50.91 10.93
CA GLY A 447 -19.94 52.33 11.20
C GLY A 447 -18.73 53.08 11.78
N ALA A 448 -17.56 52.44 11.88
CA ALA A 448 -16.34 53.14 12.29
C ALA A 448 -16.01 54.27 11.31
N THR A 449 -15.53 55.41 11.81
CA THR A 449 -15.08 56.52 10.94
C THR A 449 -13.66 56.35 10.44
N SER A 450 -12.91 55.41 11.02
CA SER A 450 -11.53 55.08 10.65
C SER A 450 -11.16 53.70 11.21
N VAL A 451 -10.51 52.87 10.40
CA VAL A 451 -10.01 51.53 10.78
C VAL A 451 -8.49 51.49 10.62
N VAL A 452 -7.82 50.90 11.60
CA VAL A 452 -6.39 50.61 11.60
C VAL A 452 -6.23 49.11 11.46
N VAL A 453 -5.36 48.67 10.54
CA VAL A 453 -4.88 47.29 10.47
C VAL A 453 -3.53 47.19 11.18
N GLU A 454 -3.36 46.15 11.97
CA GLU A 454 -2.09 45.78 12.58
C GLU A 454 -1.56 44.59 11.80
N ALA A 455 -0.43 44.78 11.11
CA ALA A 455 0.13 43.80 10.19
C ALA A 455 1.48 43.27 10.67
N ARG A 456 1.74 41.99 10.43
CA ARG A 456 3.06 41.39 10.60
C ARG A 456 3.40 40.48 9.43
N LEU A 457 4.68 40.45 9.10
CA LEU A 457 5.27 39.52 8.14
C LEU A 457 6.04 38.45 8.94
N ASP A 458 5.90 37.19 8.55
CA ASP A 458 6.81 36.08 8.88
C ASP A 458 6.89 35.66 10.36
N GLU A 459 5.73 35.60 11.04
CA GLU A 459 5.62 35.28 12.48
C GLU A 459 6.48 36.17 13.41
N SER A 460 7.00 37.29 12.90
CA SER A 460 7.77 38.23 13.71
C SER A 460 6.95 38.73 14.91
N VAL A 461 7.65 39.00 16.03
CA VAL A 461 7.01 39.38 17.30
C VAL A 461 6.45 40.82 17.28
N LEU A 462 6.68 41.58 16.21
CA LEU A 462 6.36 43.00 16.11
C LEU A 462 5.20 43.24 15.14
N TRP A 463 4.10 43.77 15.65
CA TRP A 463 2.97 44.28 14.86
C TRP A 463 3.26 45.71 14.37
N THR A 464 2.92 45.98 13.12
CA THR A 464 3.06 47.31 12.51
C THR A 464 1.67 47.87 12.17
N PRO A 465 1.27 49.01 12.75
CA PRO A 465 -0.03 49.60 12.49
C PRO A 465 -0.07 50.40 11.19
N HIS A 466 -1.14 50.24 10.43
CA HIS A 466 -1.44 50.99 9.21
C HIS A 466 -2.88 51.48 9.21
N VAL A 467 -3.09 52.78 8.99
CA VAL A 467 -4.46 53.34 8.84
C VAL A 467 -5.00 52.95 7.46
N MET A 468 -6.17 52.33 7.42
CA MET A 468 -6.81 51.89 6.18
C MET A 468 -7.61 53.02 5.51
N THR A 469 -7.77 52.93 4.20
CA THR A 469 -8.56 53.85 3.40
C THR A 469 -9.99 53.34 3.29
N ASN A 470 -11.00 54.15 3.63
CA ASN A 470 -12.40 53.81 3.39
C ASN A 470 -12.69 53.85 1.88
N VAL A 471 -13.16 52.74 1.31
CA VAL A 471 -13.46 52.64 -0.14
C VAL A 471 -14.96 52.54 -0.42
N SER A 472 -15.74 52.02 0.52
CA SER A 472 -17.20 52.11 0.53
C SER A 472 -17.74 51.97 1.95
N VAL A 473 -19.08 52.00 2.11
CA VAL A 473 -19.73 51.75 3.40
C VAL A 473 -19.18 50.45 4.00
N ASP A 474 -18.60 50.55 5.19
CA ASP A 474 -17.99 49.43 5.94
C ASP A 474 -16.90 48.63 5.21
N VAL A 475 -16.31 49.14 4.14
CA VAL A 475 -15.19 48.49 3.43
C VAL A 475 -13.96 49.37 3.44
N TRP A 476 -12.84 48.77 3.83
CA TRP A 476 -11.56 49.43 4.05
C TRP A 476 -10.46 48.70 3.29
N GLN A 477 -9.54 49.45 2.67
CA GLN A 477 -8.42 48.89 1.92
C GLN A 477 -7.09 49.51 2.31
N ILE A 478 -6.04 48.70 2.20
CA ILE A 478 -4.65 49.13 2.33
C ILE A 478 -3.75 48.20 1.53
N ASP A 479 -2.66 48.75 0.99
CA ASP A 479 -1.60 47.97 0.37
C ASP A 479 -0.45 47.80 1.36
N ILE A 480 -0.07 46.56 1.62
CA ILE A 480 1.07 46.21 2.49
C ILE A 480 2.21 45.75 1.62
N VAL A 481 3.38 46.37 1.77
CA VAL A 481 4.58 46.00 0.99
C VAL A 481 5.33 44.91 1.76
N PRO A 482 5.36 43.66 1.25
CA PRO A 482 6.10 42.58 1.89
C PRO A 482 7.62 42.78 1.76
N THR A 483 8.39 42.14 2.62
CA THR A 483 9.85 42.01 2.45
C THR A 483 10.16 40.81 1.57
N ASN A 484 11.33 40.84 0.89
CA ASN A 484 11.77 39.75 0.02
C ASN A 484 11.80 38.42 0.80
N ASN A 485 11.25 37.37 0.23
CA ASN A 485 11.09 36.04 0.81
C ASN A 485 10.20 35.99 2.06
N SER A 486 9.28 36.95 2.27
CA SER A 486 8.33 36.85 3.36
C SER A 486 7.37 35.67 3.13
N PRO A 487 7.34 34.61 3.95
CA PRO A 487 6.39 33.50 3.81
C PRO A 487 4.91 33.87 3.99
N SER A 488 4.58 34.90 4.79
CA SER A 488 3.16 35.20 5.09
C SER A 488 2.89 36.61 5.57
N LEU A 489 1.65 37.06 5.40
CA LEU A 489 1.10 38.28 5.99
C LEU A 489 0.00 37.91 6.98
N THR A 490 0.05 38.42 8.21
CA THR A 490 -1.03 38.30 9.21
C THR A 490 -1.52 39.69 9.64
N VAL A 491 -2.84 39.86 9.80
CA VAL A 491 -3.51 41.13 10.08
C VAL A 491 -4.64 41.03 11.12
N TRP A 492 -4.83 42.06 11.93
CA TRP A 492 -6.07 42.31 12.68
C TRP A 492 -6.45 43.79 12.66
N PHE A 493 -7.65 44.15 13.08
CA PHE A 493 -8.20 45.48 12.86
C PHE A 493 -8.69 46.11 14.16
N HIS A 494 -8.61 47.43 14.25
CA HIS A 494 -9.20 48.17 15.36
C HIS A 494 -9.60 49.59 14.94
N ASP A 495 -10.40 50.25 15.77
CA ASP A 495 -10.66 51.68 15.62
C ASP A 495 -9.45 52.51 16.09
N VAL A 496 -9.37 53.80 15.72
CA VAL A 496 -8.21 54.65 16.07
C VAL A 496 -8.01 54.79 17.59
N SER A 497 -9.08 54.61 18.39
CA SER A 497 -8.97 54.64 19.85
C SER A 497 -8.43 53.35 20.45
N GLY A 498 -8.44 52.24 19.69
CA GLY A 498 -8.12 50.89 20.16
C GLY A 498 -9.19 50.30 21.08
N SER A 499 -10.36 50.92 21.18
CA SER A 499 -11.45 50.48 22.07
C SER A 499 -12.28 49.37 21.45
N ASN A 500 -12.42 49.38 20.12
CA ASN A 500 -13.07 48.31 19.36
C ASN A 500 -11.99 47.60 18.56
N VAL A 501 -11.80 46.32 18.83
CA VAL A 501 -10.80 45.46 18.19
C VAL A 501 -11.53 44.32 17.51
N ASP A 502 -11.32 44.18 16.22
CA ASP A 502 -11.72 43.02 15.45
C ASP A 502 -10.48 42.23 15.05
N SER A 503 -10.17 41.20 15.83
CA SER A 503 -9.04 40.31 15.64
C SER A 503 -9.46 38.86 15.46
N ARG A 504 -10.75 38.62 15.12
CA ARG A 504 -11.33 37.27 15.12
C ARG A 504 -11.05 36.55 16.46
N ALA A 505 -11.29 37.24 17.57
CA ALA A 505 -10.98 36.77 18.94
C ALA A 505 -9.49 36.42 19.17
N GLY A 506 -8.56 37.13 18.53
CA GLY A 506 -7.11 36.95 18.66
C GLY A 506 -6.48 36.00 17.64
N LEU A 507 -7.29 35.39 16.76
CA LEU A 507 -6.81 34.51 15.68
C LEU A 507 -6.19 35.29 14.52
N ASN A 508 -6.62 36.54 14.30
CA ASN A 508 -6.21 37.38 13.19
C ASN A 508 -6.55 36.73 11.82
N TRP A 509 -6.34 37.44 10.71
CA TRP A 509 -6.45 36.90 9.35
C TRP A 509 -5.07 36.81 8.74
N SER A 510 -4.78 35.77 7.98
CA SER A 510 -3.49 35.63 7.31
C SER A 510 -3.62 35.13 5.87
N THR A 511 -2.58 35.37 5.10
CA THR A 511 -2.37 34.77 3.78
C THR A 511 -0.92 34.35 3.63
N ALA A 512 -0.68 33.24 2.92
CA ALA A 512 0.64 32.94 2.40
C ALA A 512 1.02 33.99 1.34
N ILE A 513 2.31 34.28 1.24
CA ILE A 513 2.87 35.13 0.19
C ILE A 513 3.71 34.22 -0.70
N ARG A 514 3.45 34.29 -1.99
CA ARG A 514 4.18 33.55 -3.00
C ARG A 514 5.42 34.33 -3.41
N ASP A 515 6.56 33.67 -3.44
CA ASP A 515 7.78 34.21 -4.03
C ASP A 515 7.54 34.42 -5.55
N CYS A 516 7.69 35.64 -6.05
CA CYS A 516 7.56 35.96 -7.48
C CYS A 516 8.91 36.00 -8.21
N ASP A 517 10.02 35.85 -7.48
CA ASP A 517 11.27 35.39 -8.04
C ASP A 517 11.24 33.85 -8.29
N ALA A 518 10.14 33.17 -7.89
CA ALA A 518 9.78 31.88 -8.47
C ALA A 518 9.55 32.03 -9.99
N PRO A 519 10.08 31.13 -10.83
CA PRO A 519 10.40 31.45 -12.22
C PRO A 519 9.18 31.81 -13.10
N THR A 520 9.31 32.89 -13.89
CA THR A 520 8.39 33.29 -14.99
C THR A 520 9.11 33.28 -16.36
N GLY A 521 8.44 32.81 -17.43
CA GLY A 521 9.04 32.66 -18.78
C GLY A 521 8.12 31.93 -19.79
N PRO A 522 8.59 31.66 -21.04
CA PRO A 522 7.88 30.78 -21.99
C PRO A 522 7.63 29.39 -21.39
N GLY A 523 6.86 28.54 -22.10
CA GLY A 523 6.60 27.16 -21.68
C GLY A 523 7.86 26.51 -21.09
N MET A 524 7.76 26.01 -19.86
CA MET A 524 8.89 25.45 -19.15
C MET A 524 8.65 23.96 -18.95
N VAL A 525 9.71 23.17 -19.04
CA VAL A 525 9.67 21.77 -18.63
C VAL A 525 10.63 21.59 -17.48
N THR A 526 10.15 20.93 -16.43
CA THR A 526 10.99 20.43 -15.35
C THR A 526 10.99 18.91 -15.39
N PHE A 527 12.14 18.32 -15.07
CA PHE A 527 12.33 16.88 -15.07
C PHE A 527 12.76 16.43 -13.68
N THR A 528 12.43 15.20 -13.32
CA THR A 528 13.17 14.50 -12.25
C THR A 528 14.56 14.15 -12.74
N ASN A 529 15.59 14.33 -11.90
CA ASN A 529 16.92 13.84 -12.24
C ASN A 529 16.97 12.32 -12.03
N ALA A 530 16.72 11.56 -13.09
CA ALA A 530 16.56 10.11 -13.05
C ALA A 530 17.48 9.41 -14.07
N PRO A 531 18.13 8.28 -13.69
CA PRO A 531 18.92 7.45 -14.60
C PRO A 531 18.05 6.77 -15.68
N VAL A 532 18.67 6.16 -16.71
CA VAL A 532 17.97 5.53 -17.86
C VAL A 532 16.92 4.47 -17.44
N SER A 533 17.08 3.85 -16.27
CA SER A 533 16.24 2.78 -15.75
C SER A 533 15.04 3.24 -14.92
N ASP A 534 15.03 4.51 -14.52
CA ASP A 534 13.99 5.06 -13.67
C ASP A 534 13.02 5.90 -14.51
N PRO A 535 11.72 5.92 -14.19
CA PRO A 535 10.79 6.81 -14.86
C PRO A 535 11.22 8.28 -14.69
N VAL A 536 11.55 8.93 -15.81
CA VAL A 536 11.71 10.38 -15.87
C VAL A 536 10.32 10.98 -15.84
N VAL A 537 10.01 11.68 -14.75
CA VAL A 537 8.78 12.46 -14.64
C VAL A 537 9.01 13.79 -15.33
N ILE A 538 8.24 14.01 -16.38
CA ILE A 538 8.19 15.26 -17.12
C ILE A 538 7.02 16.06 -16.55
N THR A 539 7.30 17.24 -16.03
CA THR A 539 6.26 18.23 -15.72
C THR A 539 6.39 19.41 -16.69
N PHE A 540 5.39 19.59 -17.54
CA PHE A 540 5.25 20.72 -18.43
C PHE A 540 4.40 21.82 -17.79
N HIS A 541 4.94 23.03 -17.85
CA HIS A 541 4.35 24.27 -17.37
C HIS A 541 4.03 25.13 -18.60
N PRO A 542 2.78 25.13 -19.11
CA PRO A 542 2.42 25.94 -20.28
C PRO A 542 2.70 27.43 -20.05
N ASN A 543 2.61 27.91 -18.80
CA ASN A 543 2.90 29.29 -18.42
C ASN A 543 2.17 30.30 -19.33
N LEU A 544 2.86 31.29 -19.89
CA LEU A 544 2.34 32.23 -20.91
C LEU A 544 2.59 31.73 -22.35
N GLY A 545 2.80 30.42 -22.54
CA GLY A 545 3.09 29.76 -23.82
C GLY A 545 1.83 29.52 -24.67
N VAL A 546 2.01 28.97 -25.89
CA VAL A 546 0.92 28.85 -26.88
C VAL A 546 -0.14 27.80 -26.51
N LEU A 547 0.17 26.92 -25.56
CA LEU A 547 -0.76 25.92 -25.02
C LEU A 547 -1.42 26.37 -23.69
N GLN A 548 -1.27 27.63 -23.29
CA GLN A 548 -1.92 28.16 -22.09
C GLN A 548 -3.46 28.05 -22.22
N GLY A 549 -4.09 27.38 -21.25
CA GLY A 549 -5.54 27.22 -21.19
C GLY A 549 -6.11 26.11 -22.09
N THR A 550 -5.28 25.24 -22.67
CA THR A 550 -5.76 24.06 -23.40
C THR A 550 -6.44 23.05 -22.46
N GLU A 551 -7.46 22.36 -22.96
CA GLU A 551 -8.22 21.35 -22.19
C GLU A 551 -7.43 20.04 -22.00
N GLN A 552 -6.51 19.73 -22.91
CA GLN A 552 -5.64 18.55 -22.87
C GLN A 552 -4.28 18.86 -23.50
N VAL A 553 -3.20 18.36 -22.89
CA VAL A 553 -1.84 18.41 -23.45
C VAL A 553 -1.38 16.99 -23.79
N TYR A 554 -0.71 16.84 -24.93
CA TYR A 554 0.00 15.65 -25.36
C TYR A 554 1.50 15.94 -25.46
N ALA A 555 2.33 14.96 -25.13
CA ALA A 555 3.78 15.08 -25.22
C ALA A 555 4.29 14.32 -26.44
N HIS A 556 4.92 15.01 -27.39
CA HIS A 556 5.66 14.38 -28.47
C HIS A 556 7.09 14.17 -28.00
N ILE A 557 7.46 12.91 -27.78
CA ILE A 557 8.71 12.55 -27.09
C ILE A 557 9.62 11.79 -28.04
N GLY A 558 10.86 12.26 -28.18
CA GLY A 558 11.92 11.60 -28.92
C GLY A 558 13.13 11.30 -28.06
N PHE A 559 13.97 10.38 -28.51
CA PHE A 559 15.23 10.01 -27.88
C PHE A 559 16.40 10.22 -28.83
N ASN A 560 17.56 10.58 -28.29
CA ASN A 560 18.81 10.71 -29.04
C ASN A 560 18.72 11.63 -30.27
N ASN A 561 18.20 12.85 -30.09
CA ASN A 561 17.88 13.81 -31.15
C ASN A 561 16.83 13.30 -32.15
N TRP A 562 15.67 12.88 -31.63
CA TRP A 562 14.53 12.40 -32.43
C TRP A 562 14.81 11.15 -33.28
N ALA A 563 15.85 10.38 -32.96
CA ALA A 563 16.21 9.15 -33.68
C ALA A 563 15.20 8.01 -33.45
N ALA A 564 14.57 8.01 -32.27
CA ALA A 564 13.40 7.21 -31.95
C ALA A 564 12.33 8.13 -31.37
N VAL A 565 11.06 7.88 -31.68
CA VAL A 565 9.91 8.72 -31.28
C VAL A 565 8.83 7.83 -30.71
N VAL A 566 8.21 8.27 -29.61
CA VAL A 566 7.04 7.63 -29.02
C VAL A 566 5.82 7.99 -29.88
N ASP A 567 5.20 7.00 -30.50
CA ASP A 567 4.02 7.16 -31.38
C ASP A 567 2.97 6.11 -31.00
N PRO A 568 1.70 6.48 -30.73
CA PRO A 568 1.15 7.85 -30.73
C PRO A 568 1.62 8.72 -29.55
N ASP A 569 1.51 10.05 -29.71
CA ASP A 569 1.82 11.03 -28.66
C ASP A 569 1.00 10.76 -27.39
N PRO A 570 1.65 10.49 -26.24
CA PRO A 570 0.94 10.24 -24.99
C PRO A 570 0.21 11.47 -24.47
N SER A 571 -1.01 11.26 -23.96
CA SER A 571 -1.76 12.27 -23.20
C SER A 571 -1.14 12.50 -21.83
N MET A 572 -0.88 13.76 -21.46
CA MET A 572 -0.39 14.13 -20.13
C MET A 572 -1.54 14.24 -19.12
N SER A 573 -1.25 13.95 -17.84
CA SER A 573 -2.19 14.11 -16.73
C SER A 573 -2.14 15.52 -16.16
N ARG A 574 -3.28 16.16 -15.95
CA ARG A 574 -3.35 17.52 -15.37
C ARG A 574 -3.16 17.46 -13.85
N LEU A 575 -2.15 18.15 -13.33
CA LEU A 575 -1.90 18.27 -11.89
C LEU A 575 -2.68 19.44 -11.27
N ASP A 576 -2.71 20.58 -11.96
CA ASP A 576 -3.49 21.77 -11.59
C ASP A 576 -3.79 22.63 -12.83
N ALA A 577 -4.25 23.87 -12.62
CA ALA A 577 -4.62 24.77 -13.70
C ALA A 577 -3.47 25.13 -14.68
N ASN A 578 -2.20 24.94 -14.29
CA ASN A 578 -1.02 25.31 -15.09
C ASN A 578 0.07 24.22 -15.14
N ASN A 579 -0.20 23.00 -14.66
CA ASN A 579 0.79 21.93 -14.59
C ASN A 579 0.27 20.63 -15.23
N TRP A 580 1.07 20.05 -16.13
CA TRP A 580 0.79 18.78 -16.80
C TRP A 580 1.95 17.82 -16.60
N GLN A 581 1.66 16.56 -16.33
CA GLN A 581 2.67 15.56 -16.00
C GLN A 581 2.53 14.29 -16.82
N TYR A 582 3.67 13.75 -17.25
CA TYR A 582 3.77 12.42 -17.84
C TYR A 582 5.05 11.75 -17.36
N SER A 583 4.96 10.46 -17.04
CA SER A 583 6.12 9.68 -16.61
C SER A 583 6.56 8.78 -17.75
N ILE A 584 7.83 8.86 -18.13
CA ILE A 584 8.41 8.05 -19.19
C ILE A 584 9.68 7.36 -18.71
N VAL A 585 9.76 6.05 -18.93
CA VAL A 585 11.04 5.34 -18.76
C VAL A 585 11.87 5.57 -20.02
N PRO A 586 13.08 6.15 -19.93
CA PRO A 586 13.94 6.34 -21.09
C PRO A 586 14.29 5.02 -21.78
N ILE A 587 14.40 5.02 -23.11
CA ILE A 587 14.87 3.82 -23.82
C ILE A 587 16.34 3.53 -23.50
N GLU A 588 16.74 2.26 -23.56
CA GLU A 588 18.13 1.89 -23.35
C GLU A 588 19.06 2.58 -24.38
N GLY A 589 20.16 3.16 -23.89
CA GLY A 589 21.06 3.96 -24.72
C GLY A 589 20.56 5.38 -25.02
N ALA A 590 19.46 5.82 -24.41
CA ALA A 590 19.07 7.23 -24.43
C ALA A 590 20.13 8.08 -23.71
N THR A 591 20.82 8.90 -24.49
CA THR A 591 21.74 9.93 -24.01
C THR A 591 21.02 11.25 -23.77
N ASN A 592 19.86 11.44 -24.42
CA ASN A 592 18.97 12.58 -24.22
C ASN A 592 17.52 12.24 -24.60
N ILE A 593 16.58 12.95 -23.98
CA ILE A 593 15.15 13.00 -24.34
C ILE A 593 14.90 14.37 -24.99
N ASN A 594 14.26 14.38 -26.15
CA ASN A 594 13.79 15.57 -26.86
C ASN A 594 12.26 15.64 -26.75
N MET A 595 11.73 16.85 -26.63
CA MET A 595 10.29 17.00 -26.48
C MET A 595 9.73 18.26 -27.09
N VAL A 596 8.50 18.15 -27.58
CA VAL A 596 7.58 19.24 -27.86
C VAL A 596 6.18 18.84 -27.39
N PHE A 597 5.28 19.79 -27.20
CA PHE A 597 3.92 19.51 -26.70
C PHE A 597 2.88 19.99 -27.70
N ASN A 598 1.71 19.37 -27.68
CA ASN A 598 0.59 19.75 -28.55
C ASN A 598 -0.78 19.55 -27.86
N ASP A 599 -1.83 20.08 -28.48
CA ASP A 599 -3.22 20.00 -28.03
C ASP A 599 -4.00 18.81 -28.64
N GLY A 600 -3.33 17.88 -29.32
CA GLY A 600 -3.96 16.81 -30.10
C GLY A 600 -4.58 17.30 -31.42
N ALA A 601 -4.40 18.58 -31.75
CA ALA A 601 -4.87 19.21 -32.97
C ALA A 601 -3.70 19.92 -33.68
N ALA A 602 -3.88 21.18 -34.11
CA ALA A 602 -2.90 21.89 -34.92
C ALA A 602 -1.96 22.81 -34.13
N THR A 603 -2.11 22.92 -32.80
CA THR A 603 -1.31 23.83 -31.97
C THR A 603 -0.15 23.07 -31.35
N TRP A 604 1.08 23.56 -31.59
CA TRP A 604 2.30 22.95 -31.08
C TRP A 604 3.11 23.99 -30.33
N ASP A 605 3.56 23.66 -29.12
CA ASP A 605 4.61 24.39 -28.43
C ASP A 605 5.92 23.63 -28.59
N ASN A 606 6.82 24.17 -29.39
CA ASN A 606 8.15 23.61 -29.66
C ASN A 606 9.27 24.51 -29.12
N ASN A 607 8.97 25.30 -28.08
CA ASN A 607 9.93 26.21 -27.47
C ASN A 607 10.57 27.19 -28.48
N GLY A 608 9.76 27.69 -29.43
CA GLY A 608 10.22 28.58 -30.49
C GLY A 608 11.17 27.92 -31.51
N GLY A 609 11.11 26.60 -31.67
CA GLY A 609 11.95 25.79 -32.55
C GLY A 609 13.25 25.30 -31.91
N ASN A 610 13.42 25.50 -30.59
CA ASN A 610 14.57 25.00 -29.85
C ASN A 610 14.30 23.64 -29.16
N ASP A 611 13.03 23.21 -29.11
CA ASP A 611 12.55 22.05 -28.35
C ASP A 611 12.96 22.10 -26.84
N TRP A 612 12.44 21.17 -26.03
CA TRP A 612 13.03 20.90 -24.71
C TRP A 612 13.89 19.65 -24.78
N HIS A 613 15.02 19.69 -24.08
CA HIS A 613 16.00 18.61 -24.07
C HIS A 613 16.40 18.30 -22.63
N PHE A 614 16.43 17.02 -22.30
CA PHE A 614 16.90 16.53 -21.01
C PHE A 614 17.99 15.50 -21.21
N ALA A 615 19.15 15.72 -20.59
CA ALA A 615 20.24 14.75 -20.60
C ALA A 615 19.95 13.64 -19.59
N VAL A 616 20.14 12.40 -19.99
CA VAL A 616 19.98 11.24 -19.11
C VAL A 616 21.38 10.82 -18.63
N THR A 617 21.63 10.84 -17.32
CA THR A 617 22.95 10.53 -16.71
C THR A 617 23.04 9.10 -16.13
N GLY A 618 24.21 8.46 -16.23
CA GLY A 618 24.49 7.07 -15.81
C GLY A 618 24.22 6.78 -14.32
N ALA A 619 24.01 5.54 -13.89
CA ALA A 619 24.70 4.27 -14.24
C ALA A 619 23.76 3.04 -14.12
N PRO A 620 24.31 1.81 -14.03
CA PRO A 620 24.84 0.95 -15.09
C PRO A 620 23.72 0.23 -15.86
N ARG A 621 24.08 -0.57 -16.86
CA ARG A 621 23.18 -1.56 -17.49
C ARG A 621 22.42 -2.33 -16.39
N VAL A 622 21.13 -2.02 -16.18
CA VAL A 622 20.25 -2.93 -15.45
C VAL A 622 20.12 -4.13 -16.36
N VAL A 623 20.73 -5.24 -15.93
CA VAL A 623 20.57 -6.54 -16.56
C VAL A 623 19.07 -6.82 -16.55
N VAL A 624 18.39 -6.66 -17.69
CA VAL A 624 17.14 -7.39 -17.94
C VAL A 624 17.47 -8.84 -17.57
N PRO A 625 16.68 -9.52 -16.71
CA PRO A 625 16.98 -10.90 -16.34
C PRO A 625 17.29 -11.67 -17.63
N PRO A 626 18.41 -12.40 -17.71
CA PRO A 626 18.86 -12.99 -18.97
C PRO A 626 17.79 -13.97 -19.45
N GLY A 627 16.92 -13.55 -20.37
CA GLY A 627 15.69 -14.28 -20.60
C GLY A 627 14.68 -13.61 -21.52
N VAL A 628 13.73 -14.44 -21.94
CA VAL A 628 12.41 -14.04 -22.46
C VAL A 628 11.48 -14.10 -21.26
N ILE A 629 10.65 -13.09 -21.02
CA ILE A 629 9.70 -13.06 -19.89
C ILE A 629 8.32 -12.67 -20.40
N ILE A 630 7.29 -13.43 -20.03
CA ILE A 630 5.88 -13.11 -20.25
C ILE A 630 5.44 -12.18 -19.11
N THR A 631 5.06 -10.94 -19.43
CA THR A 631 4.63 -9.94 -18.45
C THR A 631 3.14 -9.67 -18.47
N ASP A 632 2.42 -10.23 -19.44
CA ASP A 632 0.97 -10.18 -19.53
C ASP A 632 0.46 -11.40 -20.31
N PRO A 633 -0.32 -12.30 -19.70
CA PRO A 633 -0.72 -12.32 -18.28
C PRO A 633 0.45 -12.68 -17.35
N GLN A 634 0.50 -12.10 -16.13
CA GLN A 634 1.53 -12.40 -15.12
C GLN A 634 1.18 -13.61 -14.24
N GLY A 635 2.10 -14.56 -14.09
CA GLY A 635 2.08 -15.56 -13.00
C GLY A 635 1.01 -16.66 -13.10
N GLU A 636 1.18 -17.75 -12.35
CA GLU A 636 0.70 -19.09 -12.70
C GLU A 636 -0.83 -19.24 -12.89
N SER A 637 -1.18 -19.76 -14.07
CA SER A 637 -2.48 -20.33 -14.45
C SER A 637 -3.63 -19.32 -14.63
N LEU A 638 -3.72 -18.73 -15.82
CA LEU A 638 -4.88 -17.92 -16.20
C LEU A 638 -6.05 -18.83 -16.61
N ARG A 639 -7.25 -18.65 -16.03
CA ARG A 639 -8.47 -19.35 -16.44
C ARG A 639 -9.32 -18.42 -17.31
N ILE A 640 -9.71 -18.88 -18.50
CA ILE A 640 -10.52 -18.11 -19.45
C ILE A 640 -11.71 -18.97 -19.87
N THR A 641 -12.90 -18.37 -19.96
CA THR A 641 -14.13 -19.05 -20.42
C THR A 641 -14.22 -19.01 -21.96
N ASN A 642 -15.00 -19.91 -22.56
CA ASN A 642 -15.17 -20.07 -24.01
C ASN A 642 -15.76 -18.83 -24.75
N ALA A 643 -15.95 -17.69 -24.08
CA ALA A 643 -16.29 -16.43 -24.74
C ALA A 643 -15.13 -15.89 -25.61
N LEU A 644 -13.89 -16.34 -25.38
CA LEU A 644 -12.70 -15.96 -26.14
C LEU A 644 -11.97 -17.20 -26.68
N ALA A 645 -12.03 -17.42 -28.00
CA ALA A 645 -11.24 -18.48 -28.67
C ALA A 645 -9.74 -18.09 -28.82
N SER A 646 -9.35 -16.92 -28.31
CA SER A 646 -8.00 -16.37 -28.42
C SER A 646 -7.70 -15.36 -27.31
N ILE A 647 -6.43 -15.15 -26.99
CA ILE A 647 -5.95 -14.17 -26.00
C ILE A 647 -4.74 -13.39 -26.53
N ASP A 648 -4.55 -12.15 -26.09
CA ASP A 648 -3.32 -11.40 -26.33
C ASP A 648 -2.31 -11.70 -25.21
N ILE A 649 -1.04 -11.96 -25.56
CA ILE A 649 0.04 -12.08 -24.58
C ILE A 649 1.16 -11.09 -24.89
N ALA A 650 1.82 -10.55 -23.87
CA ALA A 650 2.93 -9.62 -24.01
C ALA A 650 4.05 -9.90 -23.00
N GLY A 651 5.24 -9.38 -23.28
CA GLY A 651 6.42 -9.64 -22.48
C GLY A 651 7.62 -8.81 -22.83
N THR A 652 8.74 -9.12 -22.19
CA THR A 652 10.04 -8.49 -22.41
C THR A 652 11.07 -9.51 -22.90
N ALA A 653 12.06 -9.04 -23.66
CA ALA A 653 13.19 -9.84 -24.11
C ALA A 653 14.48 -9.11 -23.73
N GLY A 654 15.29 -9.73 -22.86
CA GLY A 654 16.54 -9.14 -22.38
C GLY A 654 17.71 -9.32 -23.33
N ASP A 655 18.82 -8.64 -23.03
CA ASP A 655 20.06 -8.62 -23.82
C ASP A 655 20.78 -9.98 -23.93
N ALA A 656 20.26 -11.01 -23.29
CA ALA A 656 20.70 -12.37 -23.49
C ALA A 656 19.95 -13.04 -24.66
N VAL A 657 18.99 -12.40 -25.31
CA VAL A 657 18.19 -12.98 -26.42
C VAL A 657 18.86 -12.74 -27.77
N ALA A 658 19.03 -13.82 -28.54
CA ALA A 658 19.57 -13.83 -29.90
C ALA A 658 18.48 -14.22 -30.91
N GLY A 659 18.26 -13.35 -31.89
CA GLY A 659 17.28 -13.58 -32.97
C GLY A 659 15.83 -13.40 -32.52
N ASP A 660 14.91 -13.56 -33.47
CA ASP A 660 13.46 -13.43 -33.25
C ASP A 660 12.93 -14.46 -32.24
N LEU A 661 11.87 -14.08 -31.54
CA LEU A 661 11.19 -14.92 -30.54
C LEU A 661 10.24 -15.89 -31.25
N ALA A 662 10.25 -17.16 -30.84
CA ALA A 662 9.30 -18.16 -31.28
C ALA A 662 8.31 -18.46 -30.15
N TRP A 663 7.02 -18.42 -30.44
CA TRP A 663 5.97 -18.84 -29.49
C TRP A 663 5.23 -20.07 -30.00
N THR A 664 4.77 -20.89 -29.07
CA THR A 664 3.94 -22.08 -29.35
C THR A 664 2.86 -22.23 -28.29
N ASN A 665 1.68 -22.69 -28.69
CA ASN A 665 0.67 -23.22 -27.79
C ASN A 665 0.67 -24.75 -27.94
N VAL A 666 1.09 -25.45 -26.89
CA VAL A 666 1.25 -26.91 -26.88
C VAL A 666 -0.09 -27.63 -27.09
N GLN A 667 -1.19 -27.06 -26.61
CA GLN A 667 -2.51 -27.71 -26.65
C GLN A 667 -3.20 -27.59 -28.02
N SER A 668 -3.10 -26.42 -28.66
CA SER A 668 -3.69 -26.21 -29.99
C SER A 668 -2.72 -26.55 -31.14
N GLY A 669 -1.42 -26.63 -30.87
CA GLY A 669 -0.37 -26.76 -31.88
C GLY A 669 -0.12 -25.46 -32.67
N ALA A 670 -0.76 -24.35 -32.30
CA ALA A 670 -0.52 -23.04 -32.91
C ALA A 670 0.86 -22.51 -32.53
N GLY A 671 1.48 -21.72 -33.39
CA GLY A 671 2.76 -21.08 -33.11
C GLY A 671 3.13 -20.04 -34.15
N GLY A 672 4.12 -19.21 -33.83
CA GLY A 672 4.55 -18.11 -34.69
C GLY A 672 5.90 -17.53 -34.27
N VAL A 673 6.34 -16.54 -35.03
CA VAL A 673 7.59 -15.79 -34.79
C VAL A 673 7.25 -14.32 -34.56
N ILE A 674 7.89 -13.70 -33.58
CA ILE A 674 7.74 -12.29 -33.19
C ILE A 674 9.11 -11.64 -33.34
N ALA A 675 9.16 -10.44 -33.92
CA ALA A 675 10.39 -9.69 -34.05
C ALA A 675 11.03 -9.45 -32.67
N GLN A 676 12.36 -9.56 -32.57
CA GLN A 676 13.07 -9.28 -31.32
C GLN A 676 13.07 -7.77 -31.03
N THR A 677 12.25 -7.37 -30.06
CA THR A 677 12.18 -6.03 -29.49
C THR A 677 12.24 -6.14 -27.96
N SER A 678 12.64 -5.06 -27.27
CA SER A 678 12.73 -5.04 -25.81
C SER A 678 11.38 -5.35 -25.13
N HIS A 679 10.27 -5.00 -25.79
CA HIS A 679 8.91 -5.41 -25.47
C HIS A 679 8.27 -6.10 -26.68
N TRP A 680 7.65 -7.25 -26.49
CA TRP A 680 7.01 -8.05 -27.54
C TRP A 680 5.55 -8.36 -27.19
N SER A 681 4.72 -8.64 -28.21
CA SER A 681 3.35 -9.12 -28.01
C SER A 681 2.92 -10.12 -29.09
N VAL A 682 2.03 -11.03 -28.74
CA VAL A 682 1.26 -11.91 -29.63
C VAL A 682 -0.20 -11.55 -29.49
N LEU A 683 -0.78 -11.00 -30.56
CA LEU A 683 -2.20 -10.68 -30.59
C LEU A 683 -3.01 -11.89 -31.09
N ALA A 684 -4.19 -12.09 -30.51
CA ALA A 684 -5.14 -13.14 -30.83
C ALA A 684 -4.53 -14.55 -30.89
N LEU A 685 -3.73 -14.91 -29.88
CA LEU A 685 -3.17 -16.26 -29.72
C LEU A 685 -4.30 -17.30 -29.60
N PRO A 686 -4.42 -18.27 -30.51
CA PRO A 686 -5.53 -19.24 -30.48
C PRO A 686 -5.44 -20.20 -29.30
N LEU A 687 -6.56 -20.38 -28.59
CA LEU A 687 -6.71 -21.32 -27.48
C LEU A 687 -7.50 -22.56 -27.91
N ALA A 688 -7.18 -23.71 -27.32
CA ALA A 688 -7.93 -24.96 -27.44
C ALA A 688 -8.46 -25.38 -26.05
N PHE A 689 -9.55 -26.13 -26.00
CA PHE A 689 -10.14 -26.56 -24.72
C PHE A 689 -9.14 -27.33 -23.85
N GLY A 690 -9.16 -27.01 -22.55
CA GLY A 690 -8.23 -27.55 -21.56
C GLY A 690 -6.99 -26.66 -21.36
N SER A 691 -5.90 -27.28 -20.93
CA SER A 691 -4.68 -26.60 -20.50
C SER A 691 -3.79 -26.20 -21.68
N ASN A 692 -3.83 -24.94 -22.08
CA ASN A 692 -2.94 -24.36 -23.09
C ASN A 692 -1.63 -23.93 -22.42
N SER A 693 -0.56 -24.70 -22.64
CA SER A 693 0.79 -24.25 -22.30
C SER A 693 1.31 -23.38 -23.44
N VAL A 694 1.38 -22.07 -23.22
CA VAL A 694 1.97 -21.13 -24.17
C VAL A 694 3.42 -20.92 -23.78
N ILE A 695 4.34 -21.27 -24.68
CA ILE A 695 5.78 -21.16 -24.48
C ILE A 695 6.31 -20.12 -25.45
N VAL A 696 6.99 -19.09 -24.95
CA VAL A 696 7.76 -18.13 -25.76
C VAL A 696 9.24 -18.41 -25.53
N SER A 697 10.00 -18.55 -26.61
CA SER A 697 11.38 -19.00 -26.58
C SER A 697 12.25 -18.22 -27.56
N ALA A 698 13.54 -18.10 -27.25
CA ALA A 698 14.54 -17.55 -28.15
C ALA A 698 15.91 -18.17 -27.85
N ALA A 699 16.87 -17.98 -28.76
CA ALA A 699 18.24 -18.43 -28.51
C ALA A 699 18.92 -17.49 -27.50
N ALA A 700 19.82 -18.01 -26.65
CA ALA A 700 20.64 -17.17 -25.78
C ALA A 700 21.88 -16.65 -26.52
N LEU A 701 22.22 -15.36 -26.35
CA LEU A 701 23.54 -14.80 -26.58
C LEU A 701 24.51 -15.45 -25.58
N MET A 702 25.67 -15.91 -26.06
CA MET A 702 26.68 -16.52 -25.19
C MET A 702 27.26 -15.46 -24.26
N GLN A 703 26.88 -15.47 -22.98
CA GLN A 703 27.43 -14.58 -21.95
C GLN A 703 27.97 -15.39 -20.75
N PRO A 704 29.10 -14.99 -20.16
CA PRO A 704 29.64 -15.62 -18.95
C PRO A 704 28.76 -15.34 -17.72
N ILE A 705 28.64 -16.31 -16.79
CA ILE A 705 27.82 -16.19 -15.58
C ILE A 705 28.67 -15.56 -14.46
N THR A 706 28.19 -14.50 -13.81
CA THR A 706 28.90 -13.84 -12.70
C THR A 706 28.67 -14.56 -11.36
N ASN A 707 29.72 -15.20 -10.85
CA ASN A 707 29.73 -15.92 -9.57
C ASN A 707 30.12 -15.02 -8.39
N ALA A 708 30.97 -14.02 -8.62
CA ALA A 708 31.28 -12.99 -7.64
C ALA A 708 31.55 -11.65 -8.33
N ALA A 709 31.19 -10.54 -7.69
CA ALA A 709 31.45 -9.19 -8.19
C ALA A 709 31.71 -8.23 -7.03
N ASP A 710 32.66 -7.31 -7.15
CA ASP A 710 32.90 -6.24 -6.16
C ASP A 710 33.63 -5.03 -6.78
N ASP A 711 33.36 -3.85 -6.23
CA ASP A 711 33.89 -2.57 -6.67
C ASP A 711 33.92 -1.57 -5.51
N ALA A 712 34.84 -0.60 -5.56
CA ALA A 712 35.06 0.33 -4.45
C ALA A 712 34.00 1.44 -4.32
N GLY A 713 32.99 1.49 -5.21
CA GLY A 713 31.92 2.48 -5.17
C GLY A 713 30.81 2.17 -4.16
N GLN A 714 30.86 1.00 -3.52
CA GLN A 714 29.81 0.56 -2.62
C GLN A 714 29.83 1.26 -1.26
N LEU A 715 28.64 1.44 -0.68
CA LEU A 715 28.43 2.17 0.58
C LEU A 715 29.22 1.59 1.76
N VAL A 716 29.49 0.28 1.77
CA VAL A 716 30.26 -0.38 2.84
C VAL A 716 31.68 0.16 2.95
N TYR A 717 32.27 0.70 1.87
CA TYR A 717 33.63 1.24 1.85
C TYR A 717 33.69 2.75 2.18
N SER A 718 32.55 3.38 2.45
CA SER A 718 32.46 4.83 2.69
C SER A 718 33.17 5.30 3.97
N ASP A 719 33.49 4.38 4.88
CA ASP A 719 34.26 4.65 6.09
C ASP A 719 35.79 4.63 5.87
N GLY A 720 36.23 4.41 4.63
CA GLY A 720 37.63 4.48 4.22
C GLY A 720 38.25 3.13 3.86
N TRP A 721 37.45 2.06 3.71
CA TRP A 721 37.86 0.69 3.38
C TRP A 721 38.78 0.09 4.46
N VAL A 722 38.16 -0.58 5.42
CA VAL A 722 38.80 -1.17 6.60
C VAL A 722 38.72 -2.70 6.59
N SER A 723 39.58 -3.34 7.38
CA SER A 723 39.55 -4.80 7.52
C SER A 723 38.22 -5.29 8.11
N GLY A 724 37.60 -6.25 7.44
CA GLY A 724 36.28 -6.78 7.76
C GLY A 724 35.18 -6.32 6.80
N ASP A 725 35.41 -5.28 6.01
CA ASP A 725 34.42 -4.77 5.06
C ASP A 725 34.08 -5.82 4.01
N ASP A 726 32.78 -6.04 3.82
CA ASP A 726 32.25 -7.14 3.03
C ASP A 726 31.23 -6.65 1.99
N GLY A 727 31.73 -5.95 0.97
CA GLY A 727 30.94 -5.52 -0.17
C GLY A 727 30.86 -6.57 -1.29
N GLY A 728 30.08 -6.24 -2.30
CA GLY A 728 29.88 -7.03 -3.48
C GLY A 728 28.98 -8.24 -3.23
N ILE A 729 29.05 -9.20 -4.14
CA ILE A 729 28.30 -10.45 -4.09
C ILE A 729 29.25 -11.64 -4.34
N GLY A 730 28.95 -12.80 -3.76
CA GLY A 730 29.61 -14.06 -4.09
C GLY A 730 31.01 -14.30 -3.50
N TRP A 731 31.50 -13.40 -2.65
CA TRP A 731 32.78 -13.55 -1.93
C TRP A 731 32.65 -14.39 -0.67
N GLY A 732 33.76 -14.94 -0.18
CA GLY A 732 33.81 -15.83 0.99
C GLY A 732 33.90 -15.11 2.33
N GLY A 733 33.64 -13.79 2.36
CA GLY A 733 33.75 -12.92 3.52
C GLY A 733 34.55 -11.64 3.25
N GLY A 734 34.65 -10.82 4.30
CA GLY A 734 35.24 -9.49 4.27
C GLY A 734 36.73 -9.40 3.89
N TRP A 735 37.17 -8.20 3.54
CA TRP A 735 38.56 -7.89 3.21
C TRP A 735 39.48 -8.04 4.43
N ASN A 736 40.68 -8.60 4.21
CA ASN A 736 41.78 -8.57 5.18
C ASN A 736 42.87 -7.63 4.68
N LEU A 737 42.95 -6.45 5.28
CA LEU A 737 43.86 -5.37 4.90
C LEU A 737 45.04 -5.31 5.87
N VAL A 738 46.24 -5.15 5.34
CA VAL A 738 47.46 -4.98 6.13
C VAL A 738 48.24 -3.80 5.59
N GLY A 739 48.52 -2.84 6.47
CA GLY A 739 49.41 -1.71 6.24
C GLY A 739 50.47 -1.58 7.33
N GLY A 740 51.25 -0.50 7.27
CA GLY A 740 52.34 -0.19 8.20
C GLY A 740 52.51 1.32 8.38
N ASP A 741 53.55 1.74 9.10
CA ASP A 741 53.77 3.17 9.41
C ASP A 741 53.91 4.04 8.14
N ASN A 742 54.37 3.45 7.03
CA ASN A 742 54.54 4.11 5.74
C ASN A 742 53.79 3.37 4.61
N ALA A 743 52.75 2.60 4.95
CA ALA A 743 51.94 1.86 4.00
C ALA A 743 50.45 1.83 4.40
N GLY A 744 49.55 2.12 3.48
CA GLY A 744 48.13 2.26 3.78
C GLY A 744 47.24 1.90 2.60
N LEU A 745 45.95 1.76 2.92
CA LEU A 745 44.88 1.37 2.00
C LEU A 745 43.74 2.39 2.16
N PHE A 746 43.03 2.70 1.06
CA PHE A 746 42.02 3.75 1.03
C PHE A 746 41.07 3.58 -0.17
N VAL A 747 39.93 4.26 -0.15
CA VAL A 747 39.07 4.42 -1.34
C VAL A 747 39.54 5.64 -2.14
N ALA A 748 39.99 5.42 -3.36
CA ALA A 748 40.45 6.43 -4.28
C ALA A 748 39.30 7.01 -5.11
N SER A 749 39.35 8.31 -5.41
CA SER A 749 38.38 8.97 -6.29
C SER A 749 39.10 9.82 -7.34
N ALA A 750 38.58 9.92 -8.56
CA ALA A 750 39.20 10.70 -9.62
C ALA A 750 39.36 12.19 -9.28
N GLY A 751 38.55 12.71 -8.35
CA GLY A 751 38.67 14.09 -7.85
C GLY A 751 39.79 14.30 -6.83
N ALA A 752 40.17 13.26 -6.06
CA ALA A 752 41.20 13.32 -5.03
C ALA A 752 42.51 12.64 -5.43
N ASN A 753 42.47 11.78 -6.47
CA ASN A 753 43.58 11.03 -7.01
C ASN A 753 43.60 11.27 -8.52
N THR A 754 44.35 12.29 -8.91
CA THR A 754 44.53 12.77 -10.28
C THR A 754 45.25 11.78 -11.20
N THR A 755 45.97 10.80 -10.64
CA THR A 755 46.62 9.74 -11.42
C THR A 755 45.72 8.55 -11.73
N LEU A 756 44.57 8.40 -11.06
CA LEU A 756 43.63 7.30 -11.24
C LEU A 756 42.98 7.31 -12.63
N ASP A 757 43.17 6.23 -13.39
CA ASP A 757 42.71 6.04 -14.77
C ASP A 757 41.81 4.80 -14.95
N ILE A 758 41.68 3.93 -13.94
CA ILE A 758 40.63 2.90 -13.90
C ILE A 758 39.31 3.44 -13.32
N ALA A 759 38.23 2.65 -13.45
CA ALA A 759 36.90 3.02 -12.96
C ALA A 759 36.95 3.54 -11.51
N SER A 760 36.37 4.71 -11.27
CA SER A 760 36.37 5.42 -9.99
C SER A 760 34.96 5.43 -9.36
N PRO A 761 34.79 5.25 -8.04
CA PRO A 761 35.83 5.06 -7.01
C PRO A 761 36.58 3.71 -7.16
N ALA A 762 37.86 3.67 -6.75
CA ALA A 762 38.73 2.48 -6.84
C ALA A 762 39.37 2.14 -5.49
N PHE A 763 39.78 0.89 -5.28
CA PHE A 763 40.57 0.53 -4.10
C PHE A 763 42.01 0.98 -4.31
N GLY A 764 42.53 1.82 -3.41
CA GLY A 764 43.86 2.41 -3.50
C GLY A 764 44.80 1.88 -2.41
N MET A 765 46.10 1.77 -2.73
CA MET A 765 47.12 1.45 -1.75
C MET A 765 48.47 2.13 -2.04
N TYR A 766 49.17 2.49 -0.98
CA TYR A 766 50.50 3.11 -1.03
C TYR A 766 51.46 2.40 -0.07
N ALA A 767 52.75 2.36 -0.41
CA ALA A 767 53.79 1.83 0.47
C ALA A 767 55.17 2.43 0.17
N SER A 768 55.94 2.71 1.22
CA SER A 768 57.30 3.27 1.13
C SER A 768 58.18 2.83 2.31
N ASN A 769 59.45 3.24 2.33
CA ASN A 769 60.43 2.92 3.39
C ASN A 769 60.60 1.42 3.73
N GLY A 770 60.34 0.54 2.77
CA GLY A 770 60.42 -0.92 2.94
C GLY A 770 59.16 -1.58 3.47
N ASP A 771 58.07 -0.81 3.67
CA ASP A 771 56.80 -1.34 4.15
C ASP A 771 55.98 -2.00 3.02
N LEU A 772 54.98 -2.79 3.43
CA LEU A 772 54.06 -3.53 2.57
C LEU A 772 52.62 -3.12 2.87
N ALA A 773 51.89 -2.67 1.84
CA ALA A 773 50.44 -2.66 1.84
C ALA A 773 49.92 -3.91 1.12
N GLN A 774 48.94 -4.60 1.69
CA GLN A 774 48.27 -5.73 1.02
C GLN A 774 46.79 -5.80 1.38
N ALA A 775 46.00 -6.28 0.41
CA ALA A 775 44.58 -6.54 0.55
C ALA A 775 44.27 -7.97 0.10
N ILE A 776 43.58 -8.73 0.93
CA ILE A 776 43.24 -10.14 0.68
C ILE A 776 41.72 -10.31 0.73
N ARG A 777 41.15 -10.93 -0.31
CA ARG A 777 39.72 -11.25 -0.41
C ARG A 777 39.50 -12.76 -0.52
N PRO A 778 38.77 -13.41 0.40
CA PRO A 778 38.46 -14.83 0.30
C PRO A 778 37.39 -15.11 -0.76
N PHE A 779 37.49 -16.25 -1.46
CA PHE A 779 36.45 -16.77 -2.34
C PHE A 779 35.45 -17.61 -1.54
N ALA A 780 34.18 -17.60 -1.93
CA ALA A 780 33.14 -18.41 -1.26
C ALA A 780 33.36 -19.92 -1.41
N SER A 781 33.98 -20.32 -2.52
CA SER A 781 34.43 -21.68 -2.77
C SER A 781 35.72 -21.66 -3.61
N PRO A 782 36.52 -22.74 -3.62
CA PRO A 782 37.69 -22.82 -4.49
C PRO A 782 37.33 -22.61 -5.97
N LEU A 783 38.16 -21.86 -6.71
CA LEU A 783 37.99 -21.65 -8.14
C LEU A 783 38.00 -23.00 -8.89
N THR A 784 36.99 -23.24 -9.72
CA THR A 784 36.82 -24.49 -10.47
C THR A 784 37.23 -24.33 -11.94
N THR A 785 37.42 -25.47 -12.63
CA THR A 785 37.83 -25.44 -14.04
C THR A 785 36.75 -24.81 -14.91
N GLY A 786 37.14 -23.86 -15.76
CA GLY A 786 36.23 -23.07 -16.60
C GLY A 786 35.85 -21.72 -16.01
N GLN A 787 36.28 -21.43 -14.77
CA GLN A 787 36.05 -20.14 -14.13
C GLN A 787 37.17 -19.14 -14.40
N THR A 788 36.79 -17.88 -14.53
CA THR A 788 37.66 -16.74 -14.81
C THR A 788 37.61 -15.71 -13.69
N VAL A 789 38.77 -15.26 -13.21
CA VAL A 789 38.92 -14.09 -12.33
C VAL A 789 39.30 -12.89 -13.19
N GLN A 790 38.58 -11.78 -13.07
CA GLN A 790 38.88 -10.54 -13.78
C GLN A 790 39.13 -9.39 -12.78
N VAL A 791 40.11 -8.55 -13.09
CA VAL A 791 40.43 -7.33 -12.34
C VAL A 791 40.96 -6.24 -13.28
N ALA A 792 40.60 -4.98 -13.01
CA ALA A 792 41.33 -3.83 -13.50
C ALA A 792 42.39 -3.43 -12.47
N LEU A 793 43.66 -3.38 -12.87
CA LEU A 793 44.79 -3.00 -12.05
C LEU A 793 45.50 -1.80 -12.68
N GLU A 794 45.86 -0.83 -11.86
CA GLU A 794 46.69 0.30 -12.21
C GLU A 794 47.80 0.45 -11.19
N ASN A 795 49.00 0.78 -11.66
CA ASN A 795 50.10 1.13 -10.78
C ASN A 795 50.78 2.39 -11.30
N GLY A 796 51.11 3.31 -10.40
CA GLY A 796 52.01 4.40 -10.71
C GLY A 796 53.46 3.94 -10.91
N PHE A 797 54.38 4.88 -10.77
CA PHE A 797 55.81 4.61 -10.79
C PHE A 797 56.22 3.72 -9.61
N ILE A 798 57.13 2.78 -9.88
CA ILE A 798 57.61 1.80 -8.90
C ILE A 798 59.13 1.89 -8.85
N GLY A 799 59.69 2.30 -7.70
CA GLY A 799 61.13 2.43 -7.54
C GLY A 799 61.90 1.13 -7.74
N ASP A 800 63.16 1.22 -8.14
CA ASP A 800 64.01 0.07 -8.45
C ASP A 800 63.99 -1.00 -7.36
N SER A 801 63.86 -2.27 -7.77
CA SER A 801 63.82 -3.45 -6.89
C SER A 801 62.56 -3.61 -6.01
N ASN A 802 61.52 -2.80 -6.23
CA ASN A 802 60.23 -2.86 -5.55
C ASN A 802 59.14 -3.47 -6.44
N SER A 803 57.93 -3.70 -5.92
CA SER A 803 56.88 -4.38 -6.71
C SER A 803 55.45 -4.01 -6.32
N VAL A 804 54.58 -3.97 -7.33
CA VAL A 804 53.13 -3.85 -7.19
C VAL A 804 52.48 -4.92 -8.07
N GLY A 805 51.43 -5.57 -7.57
CA GLY A 805 50.76 -6.59 -8.36
C GLY A 805 49.58 -7.28 -7.70
N PHE A 806 49.17 -8.36 -8.38
CA PHE A 806 48.01 -9.19 -8.08
C PHE A 806 48.40 -10.67 -8.02
N ALA A 807 47.81 -11.43 -7.09
CA ALA A 807 48.06 -12.86 -6.89
C ALA A 807 46.78 -13.64 -6.57
N LEU A 808 46.82 -14.92 -6.95
CA LEU A 808 45.83 -15.93 -6.59
C LEU A 808 46.46 -16.91 -5.60
N ASN A 809 45.86 -17.05 -4.43
CA ASN A 809 46.42 -17.78 -3.29
C ASN A 809 45.56 -18.99 -2.92
N ASN A 810 46.19 -19.98 -2.28
CA ASN A 810 45.46 -21.01 -1.53
C ASN A 810 45.00 -20.49 -0.15
N SER A 811 44.23 -21.28 0.59
CA SER A 811 43.69 -20.89 1.91
C SER A 811 44.77 -20.61 2.97
N ALA A 812 45.98 -21.15 2.79
CA ALA A 812 47.14 -20.87 3.65
C ALA A 812 47.90 -19.58 3.28
N GLY A 813 47.39 -18.80 2.32
CA GLY A 813 48.01 -17.55 1.86
C GLY A 813 49.24 -17.73 0.98
N GLN A 814 49.46 -18.92 0.41
CA GLN A 814 50.56 -19.17 -0.50
C GLN A 814 50.15 -18.86 -1.94
N SER A 815 50.94 -18.04 -2.65
CA SER A 815 50.71 -17.75 -4.07
C SER A 815 50.80 -19.01 -4.93
N LEU A 816 49.80 -19.15 -5.80
CA LEU A 816 49.69 -20.15 -6.88
C LEU A 816 49.89 -19.51 -8.26
N PHE A 817 49.62 -18.21 -8.39
CA PHE A 817 49.88 -17.41 -9.58
C PHE A 817 50.08 -15.96 -9.14
N GLU A 818 51.03 -15.25 -9.77
CA GLU A 818 51.28 -13.82 -9.53
C GLU A 818 51.44 -13.10 -10.88
N CYS A 819 50.88 -11.90 -10.99
CA CYS A 819 51.09 -10.96 -12.08
C CYS A 819 51.45 -9.59 -11.51
N TYR A 820 52.63 -9.06 -11.85
CA TYR A 820 53.16 -7.87 -11.17
C TYR A 820 54.19 -7.13 -12.01
N PHE A 821 54.44 -5.88 -11.66
CA PHE A 821 55.58 -5.11 -12.19
C PHE A 821 56.72 -5.05 -11.16
N TYR A 822 57.95 -5.21 -11.64
CA TYR A 822 59.16 -5.11 -10.82
C TYR A 822 59.91 -3.82 -11.18
N GLY A 823 60.05 -2.92 -10.22
CA GLY A 823 60.65 -1.59 -10.45
C GLY A 823 62.06 -1.67 -11.01
N GLY A 824 62.35 -0.84 -12.01
CA GLY A 824 63.61 -0.85 -12.77
C GLY A 824 63.59 -1.75 -14.02
N GLU A 825 62.50 -2.49 -14.25
CA GLU A 825 62.31 -3.29 -15.48
C GLU A 825 61.48 -2.55 -16.53
N THR A 826 61.23 -3.20 -17.66
CA THR A 826 60.51 -2.61 -18.80
C THR A 826 59.17 -3.29 -19.11
N THR A 827 58.93 -4.46 -18.53
CA THR A 827 57.74 -5.28 -18.78
C THR A 827 57.22 -5.94 -17.50
N TYR A 828 55.93 -6.26 -17.48
CA TYR A 828 55.29 -7.02 -16.40
C TYR A 828 55.77 -8.47 -16.36
N ARG A 829 55.68 -9.09 -15.18
CA ARG A 829 56.06 -10.47 -14.92
C ARG A 829 54.87 -11.31 -14.48
N VAL A 830 54.96 -12.60 -14.79
CA VAL A 830 54.11 -13.63 -14.19
C VAL A 830 54.98 -14.65 -13.47
N THR A 831 54.66 -14.93 -12.21
CA THR A 831 55.26 -16.06 -11.48
C THR A 831 54.31 -17.26 -11.55
N ASP A 832 54.78 -18.35 -12.14
CA ASP A 832 54.07 -19.62 -12.17
C ASP A 832 55.03 -20.80 -11.96
N SER A 833 54.64 -22.03 -12.31
CA SER A 833 55.51 -23.23 -12.19
C SER A 833 56.89 -23.11 -12.86
N LEU A 834 57.05 -22.22 -13.85
CA LEU A 834 58.30 -21.99 -14.58
C LEU A 834 59.17 -20.90 -13.94
N GLY A 835 58.71 -20.29 -12.85
CA GLY A 835 59.34 -19.15 -12.19
C GLY A 835 58.89 -17.81 -12.81
N ASN A 836 59.70 -16.77 -12.63
CA ASN A 836 59.37 -15.41 -13.06
C ASN A 836 59.53 -15.30 -14.59
N ARG A 837 58.41 -15.29 -15.31
CA ARG A 837 58.36 -15.14 -16.77
C ARG A 837 58.08 -13.69 -17.14
N ASP A 838 58.76 -13.22 -18.18
CA ASP A 838 58.45 -11.96 -18.85
C ASP A 838 57.16 -12.11 -19.66
N THR A 839 56.22 -11.19 -19.49
CA THR A 839 54.93 -11.18 -20.21
C THR A 839 55.00 -10.46 -21.55
N ALA A 840 56.08 -9.72 -21.82
CA ALA A 840 56.21 -8.76 -22.91
C ALA A 840 55.20 -7.58 -22.88
N VAL A 841 54.36 -7.47 -21.85
CA VAL A 841 53.48 -6.31 -21.64
C VAL A 841 54.33 -5.16 -21.09
N PRO A 842 54.44 -4.01 -21.78
CA PRO A 842 55.26 -2.90 -21.32
C PRO A 842 54.76 -2.32 -20.00
N TYR A 843 55.67 -1.67 -19.26
CA TYR A 843 55.27 -0.77 -18.18
C TYR A 843 54.24 0.26 -18.67
N THR A 844 53.22 0.50 -17.85
CA THR A 844 52.25 1.57 -18.02
C THR A 844 51.81 2.04 -16.64
N ASP A 845 51.59 3.35 -16.54
CA ASP A 845 50.96 4.03 -15.42
C ASP A 845 49.44 4.17 -15.58
N HIS A 846 48.89 3.72 -16.71
CA HIS A 846 47.46 3.62 -17.00
C HIS A 846 46.94 2.22 -16.68
N GLY A 847 45.62 2.11 -16.51
CA GLY A 847 44.93 0.87 -16.15
C GLY A 847 45.14 -0.30 -17.13
N ILE A 848 45.28 -1.51 -16.59
CA ILE A 848 45.36 -2.77 -17.32
C ILE A 848 44.29 -3.74 -16.81
N ASN A 849 43.53 -4.33 -17.73
CA ASN A 849 42.65 -5.45 -17.41
C ASN A 849 43.43 -6.76 -17.40
N ILE A 850 43.26 -7.53 -16.33
CA ILE A 850 43.84 -8.86 -16.17
C ILE A 850 42.69 -9.86 -16.03
N GLU A 851 42.70 -10.88 -16.87
CA GLU A 851 41.78 -12.02 -16.81
C GLU A 851 42.59 -13.30 -16.59
N PHE A 852 42.20 -14.12 -15.62
CA PHE A 852 42.80 -15.43 -15.35
C PHE A 852 41.72 -16.48 -15.41
N MET A 853 41.80 -17.44 -16.34
CA MET A 853 40.90 -18.59 -16.41
C MET A 853 41.63 -19.86 -15.99
N LEU A 854 41.03 -20.61 -15.06
CA LEU A 854 41.50 -21.94 -14.69
C LEU A 854 41.04 -22.96 -15.75
N THR A 855 41.95 -23.43 -16.60
CA THR A 855 41.64 -24.32 -17.73
C THR A 855 41.70 -25.81 -17.38
N GLY A 856 42.19 -26.13 -16.19
CA GLY A 856 42.26 -27.47 -15.62
C GLY A 856 42.71 -27.39 -14.16
N THR A 857 42.82 -28.51 -13.44
CA THR A 857 43.10 -28.50 -11.99
C THR A 857 44.39 -27.78 -11.58
N THR A 858 45.36 -27.64 -12.50
CA THR A 858 46.61 -26.89 -12.27
C THR A 858 47.04 -26.04 -13.48
N THR A 859 46.24 -25.99 -14.54
CA THR A 859 46.56 -25.26 -15.78
C THR A 859 45.70 -24.02 -15.90
N TYR A 860 46.25 -22.97 -16.49
CA TYR A 860 45.52 -21.72 -16.67
C TYR A 860 45.81 -21.07 -18.03
N SER A 861 44.92 -20.16 -18.43
CA SER A 861 45.18 -19.12 -19.41
C SER A 861 44.95 -17.77 -18.78
N ALA A 862 45.80 -16.78 -19.06
CA ALA A 862 45.61 -15.41 -18.59
C ALA A 862 45.77 -14.41 -19.73
N SER A 863 44.93 -13.38 -19.73
CA SER A 863 45.08 -12.19 -20.56
C SER A 863 45.53 -11.03 -19.68
N ILE A 864 46.62 -10.36 -20.08
CA ILE A 864 47.14 -9.15 -19.41
C ILE A 864 47.14 -8.05 -20.46
N GLY A 865 46.18 -7.13 -20.36
CA GLY A 865 45.85 -6.21 -21.44
C GLY A 865 45.46 -6.98 -22.70
N SER A 866 46.22 -6.80 -23.78
CA SER A 866 46.02 -7.53 -25.05
C SER A 866 46.85 -8.82 -25.17
N THR A 867 47.71 -9.12 -24.20
CA THR A 867 48.65 -10.26 -24.29
C THR A 867 48.09 -11.49 -23.60
N ASN A 868 47.97 -12.59 -24.33
CA ASN A 868 47.51 -13.87 -23.81
C ASN A 868 48.68 -14.80 -23.48
N LEU A 869 48.64 -15.45 -22.32
CA LEU A 869 49.59 -16.45 -21.87
C LEU A 869 48.87 -17.68 -21.31
N SER A 870 49.57 -18.80 -21.26
CA SER A 870 49.11 -20.00 -20.55
C SER A 870 50.26 -20.63 -19.78
N GLY A 871 49.93 -21.46 -18.78
CA GLY A 871 50.92 -22.08 -17.92
C GLY A 871 50.32 -23.06 -16.92
N ASN A 872 51.16 -23.48 -15.97
CA ASN A 872 50.73 -24.25 -14.80
C ASN A 872 50.99 -23.44 -13.53
N LEU A 873 50.09 -23.56 -12.55
CA LEU A 873 50.21 -22.95 -11.22
C LEU A 873 51.54 -23.30 -10.53
N ILE A 874 52.01 -22.42 -9.65
CA ILE A 874 53.18 -22.66 -8.79
C ILE A 874 52.99 -23.98 -8.03
N ASN A 875 54.02 -24.82 -8.02
CA ASN A 875 53.96 -26.14 -7.39
C ASN A 875 53.83 -26.01 -5.86
N ARG A 876 52.65 -26.32 -5.33
CA ARG A 876 52.29 -26.31 -3.90
C ARG A 876 51.56 -27.61 -3.54
N ALA A 877 51.56 -27.94 -2.24
CA ALA A 877 50.83 -29.10 -1.74
C ALA A 877 49.30 -28.91 -1.83
N ASP A 878 48.82 -27.69 -1.58
CA ASP A 878 47.44 -27.27 -1.86
C ASP A 878 47.44 -26.35 -3.08
N THR A 879 46.75 -26.79 -4.13
CA THR A 879 46.65 -26.12 -5.43
C THR A 879 45.29 -25.44 -5.66
N LEU A 880 44.40 -25.50 -4.67
CA LEU A 880 43.08 -24.88 -4.74
C LEU A 880 43.19 -23.36 -4.54
N ILE A 881 42.85 -22.60 -5.58
CA ILE A 881 42.78 -21.13 -5.52
C ILE A 881 41.53 -20.73 -4.73
N GLN A 882 41.72 -20.00 -3.65
CA GLN A 882 40.67 -19.66 -2.68
C GLN A 882 40.71 -18.19 -2.23
N GLN A 883 41.72 -17.43 -2.64
CA GLN A 883 41.90 -16.04 -2.23
C GLN A 883 42.48 -15.20 -3.36
N LEU A 884 41.98 -13.97 -3.46
CA LEU A 884 42.53 -12.86 -4.24
C LEU A 884 43.47 -12.05 -3.36
N ARG A 885 44.63 -11.61 -3.87
CA ARG A 885 45.54 -10.72 -3.15
C ARG A 885 46.07 -9.62 -4.04
N PHE A 886 46.04 -8.39 -3.55
CA PHE A 886 46.77 -7.25 -4.11
C PHE A 886 47.89 -6.81 -3.16
N TRP A 887 48.98 -6.27 -3.70
CA TRP A 887 50.03 -5.68 -2.88
C TRP A 887 50.73 -4.49 -3.54
N ASN A 888 51.23 -3.60 -2.68
CA ASN A 888 52.22 -2.58 -3.00
C ASN A 888 53.36 -2.73 -1.97
N TYR A 889 54.54 -3.12 -2.46
CA TYR A 889 55.74 -3.26 -1.65
C TYR A 889 56.70 -2.13 -2.00
N ASN A 890 56.76 -1.12 -1.14
CA ASN A 890 57.74 -0.03 -1.20
C ASN A 890 57.81 0.68 -2.58
N ALA A 891 56.70 0.93 -3.26
CA ALA A 891 56.73 1.60 -4.57
C ALA A 891 57.44 2.97 -4.51
N GLY A 892 57.13 3.79 -3.49
CA GLY A 892 57.77 5.09 -3.27
C GLY A 892 56.83 6.08 -2.56
N VAL A 893 57.20 7.38 -2.58
CA VAL A 893 56.50 8.42 -1.81
C VAL A 893 55.82 9.40 -2.77
N GLY A 894 54.52 9.61 -2.58
CA GLY A 894 53.69 10.50 -3.39
C GLY A 894 52.63 9.74 -4.18
N GLU A 895 51.65 10.47 -4.69
CA GLU A 895 50.51 9.91 -5.41
C GLU A 895 50.91 9.15 -6.67
N ASP A 896 51.98 9.60 -7.35
CA ASP A 896 52.57 8.94 -8.52
C ASP A 896 53.06 7.51 -8.23
N TYR A 897 53.07 7.05 -6.97
CA TYR A 897 53.52 5.72 -6.55
C TYR A 897 52.38 4.84 -6.00
N ASN A 898 51.15 5.34 -6.05
CA ASN A 898 49.99 4.59 -5.60
C ASN A 898 49.64 3.49 -6.59
N ALA A 899 48.97 2.46 -6.09
CA ALA A 899 48.37 1.41 -6.89
C ALA A 899 46.87 1.41 -6.68
N TYR A 900 46.12 1.15 -7.75
CA TYR A 900 44.67 1.12 -7.75
C TYR A 900 44.15 -0.16 -8.37
N PHE A 901 43.03 -0.68 -7.86
CA PHE A 901 42.36 -1.82 -8.46
C PHE A 901 40.85 -1.71 -8.31
N ASN A 902 40.10 -2.25 -9.28
CA ASN A 902 38.65 -2.23 -9.29
C ASN A 902 38.07 -3.30 -10.22
N SER A 903 36.73 -3.34 -10.37
CA SER A 903 36.02 -4.24 -11.30
C SER A 903 36.36 -5.72 -11.07
N LEU A 904 36.22 -6.17 -9.83
CA LEU A 904 36.58 -7.52 -9.41
C LEU A 904 35.47 -8.48 -9.79
N LEU A 905 35.75 -9.49 -10.61
CA LEU A 905 34.75 -10.49 -11.01
C LEU A 905 35.30 -11.93 -10.90
N ILE A 906 34.41 -12.87 -10.59
CA ILE A 906 34.58 -14.31 -10.84
C ILE A 906 33.45 -14.76 -11.77
N LEU A 907 33.78 -15.38 -12.90
CA LEU A 907 32.86 -15.75 -13.97
C LEU A 907 32.91 -17.26 -14.27
N ASP A 908 31.81 -17.90 -14.68
CA ASP A 908 31.82 -19.21 -15.37
C ASP A 908 31.92 -19.05 -16.89
N SER A 909 32.32 -20.14 -17.57
CA SER A 909 32.29 -20.25 -19.03
C SER A 909 30.89 -19.99 -19.58
N ALA A 910 30.80 -19.20 -20.66
CA ALA A 910 29.54 -18.86 -21.31
C ALA A 910 28.80 -20.12 -21.81
N SER A 911 27.51 -20.22 -21.50
CA SER A 911 26.63 -21.27 -22.04
C SER A 911 25.62 -20.67 -23.02
N GLY A 912 25.50 -21.26 -24.20
CA GLY A 912 24.41 -20.96 -25.15
C GLY A 912 23.25 -21.92 -24.90
N GLY A 913 22.12 -21.39 -24.43
CA GLY A 913 20.89 -22.14 -24.15
C GLY A 913 19.70 -21.63 -24.96
N THR A 914 18.53 -22.22 -24.72
CA THR A 914 17.24 -21.65 -25.13
C THR A 914 16.69 -20.87 -23.94
N LEU A 915 16.50 -19.57 -24.10
CA LEU A 915 15.78 -18.74 -23.16
C LEU A 915 14.30 -18.93 -23.43
N GLN A 916 13.53 -19.30 -22.43
CA GLN A 916 12.10 -19.48 -22.59
C GLN A 916 11.36 -19.10 -21.31
N ASP A 917 10.15 -18.64 -21.49
CA ASP A 917 9.17 -18.51 -20.44
C ASP A 917 7.84 -19.07 -20.93
N SER A 918 7.00 -19.51 -20.00
CA SER A 918 5.75 -20.16 -20.32
C SER A 918 4.64 -19.74 -19.38
N VAL A 919 3.45 -19.57 -19.95
CA VAL A 919 2.22 -19.35 -19.19
C VAL A 919 1.22 -20.46 -19.47
N MET A 920 0.60 -20.95 -18.40
CA MET A 920 -0.50 -21.90 -18.49
C MET A 920 -1.83 -21.16 -18.57
N ILE A 921 -2.62 -21.45 -19.60
CA ILE A 921 -3.93 -20.85 -19.83
C ILE A 921 -4.97 -21.97 -19.94
N TYR A 922 -5.91 -22.01 -19.01
CA TYR A 922 -6.97 -23.01 -18.99
C TYR A 922 -8.20 -22.45 -19.69
N LEU A 923 -8.50 -22.97 -20.88
CA LEU A 923 -9.77 -22.74 -21.52
C LEU A 923 -10.76 -23.76 -20.94
N VAL A 924 -11.56 -23.32 -19.98
CA VAL A 924 -12.56 -24.15 -19.29
C VAL A 924 -13.94 -23.94 -19.90
N ASP A 925 -14.71 -25.03 -19.94
CA ASP A 925 -16.13 -24.94 -20.24
C ASP A 925 -16.82 -24.20 -19.07
N PRO A 926 -17.63 -23.16 -19.34
CA PRO A 926 -18.25 -22.33 -18.30
C PRO A 926 -19.20 -23.08 -17.34
N ASP A 927 -19.62 -24.31 -17.65
CA ASP A 927 -20.79 -24.88 -16.98
C ASP A 927 -20.53 -25.83 -15.78
N ASP A 928 -19.38 -26.52 -15.62
CA ASP A 928 -19.25 -27.50 -14.50
C ASP A 928 -17.84 -27.95 -14.01
N ASP A 929 -16.73 -27.30 -14.40
CA ASP A 929 -15.35 -27.72 -14.03
C ASP A 929 -14.98 -29.19 -14.41
N LEU A 930 -15.77 -29.88 -15.25
CA LEU A 930 -15.47 -31.22 -15.77
C LEU A 930 -15.29 -31.19 -17.30
N PRO A 931 -14.32 -31.93 -17.87
CA PRO A 931 -14.19 -31.97 -19.33
C PRO A 931 -15.31 -32.79 -20.01
N ASP A 932 -15.90 -32.25 -21.08
CA ASP A 932 -16.87 -32.95 -21.96
C ASP A 932 -16.46 -34.36 -22.33
N TRP A 933 -15.17 -34.59 -22.64
CA TRP A 933 -14.68 -35.92 -23.01
C TRP A 933 -14.78 -36.91 -21.84
N TRP A 934 -14.59 -36.43 -20.60
CA TRP A 934 -14.66 -37.23 -19.39
C TRP A 934 -16.13 -37.51 -19.03
N LEU A 935 -17.01 -36.51 -19.19
CA LEU A 935 -18.46 -36.66 -19.06
C LEU A 935 -19.02 -37.65 -20.09
N ILE A 936 -18.57 -37.58 -21.34
CA ILE A 936 -18.94 -38.56 -22.38
C ILE A 936 -18.40 -39.95 -22.03
N GLN A 937 -17.17 -40.05 -21.52
CA GLN A 937 -16.56 -41.33 -21.18
C GLN A 937 -17.32 -42.08 -20.09
N TYR A 938 -17.73 -41.37 -19.02
CA TYR A 938 -18.34 -42.01 -17.84
C TYR A 938 -19.88 -41.92 -17.81
N PHE A 939 -20.47 -40.89 -18.42
CA PHE A 939 -21.92 -40.60 -18.36
C PHE A 939 -22.59 -40.54 -19.73
N GLY A 940 -21.83 -40.61 -20.83
CA GLY A 940 -22.37 -40.70 -22.19
C GLY A 940 -23.00 -39.41 -22.74
N SER A 941 -22.87 -38.28 -22.05
CA SER A 941 -23.38 -36.97 -22.47
C SER A 941 -22.47 -35.84 -21.97
N PRO A 942 -22.16 -34.82 -22.80
CA PRO A 942 -21.37 -33.66 -22.36
C PRO A 942 -22.19 -32.70 -21.46
N THR A 943 -23.52 -32.70 -21.57
CA THR A 943 -24.39 -31.79 -20.80
C THR A 943 -24.94 -32.41 -19.50
N ALA A 944 -24.22 -33.37 -18.93
CA ALA A 944 -24.67 -34.03 -17.72
C ALA A 944 -24.21 -33.19 -16.52
N ASP A 945 -25.12 -32.46 -15.87
CA ASP A 945 -24.86 -31.76 -14.60
C ASP A 945 -24.64 -32.80 -13.48
N VAL A 946 -23.47 -33.43 -13.50
CA VAL A 946 -23.11 -34.53 -12.61
C VAL A 946 -21.83 -34.25 -11.83
N ALA A 947 -21.16 -33.12 -12.05
CA ALA A 947 -19.89 -32.79 -11.37
C ALA A 947 -19.98 -32.87 -9.84
N ARG A 948 -21.12 -32.45 -9.28
CA ARG A 948 -21.41 -32.45 -7.83
C ARG A 948 -22.21 -33.65 -7.35
N ILE A 949 -22.30 -34.71 -8.15
CA ILE A 949 -22.96 -35.96 -7.80
C ILE A 949 -21.90 -36.99 -7.43
N ASP A 950 -22.14 -37.73 -6.36
CA ASP A 950 -21.43 -38.96 -6.02
C ASP A 950 -22.18 -40.12 -6.70
N SER A 951 -21.74 -40.49 -7.92
CA SER A 951 -22.53 -41.32 -8.82
C SER A 951 -22.50 -42.81 -8.47
N ASP A 952 -21.48 -43.27 -7.75
CA ASP A 952 -21.32 -44.64 -7.30
C ASP A 952 -21.45 -44.82 -5.78
N SER A 953 -21.71 -43.73 -5.06
CA SER A 953 -22.04 -43.66 -3.64
C SER A 953 -20.89 -44.09 -2.73
N ASP A 954 -19.67 -43.69 -3.07
CA ASP A 954 -18.45 -44.00 -2.30
C ASP A 954 -17.95 -42.83 -1.41
N GLY A 955 -18.61 -41.68 -1.50
CA GLY A 955 -18.31 -40.46 -0.75
C GLY A 955 -17.47 -39.43 -1.53
N PHE A 956 -17.02 -39.73 -2.75
CA PHE A 956 -16.35 -38.77 -3.63
C PHE A 956 -17.32 -38.22 -4.68
N LEU A 957 -17.31 -36.89 -4.87
CA LEU A 957 -18.03 -36.26 -5.98
C LEU A 957 -17.31 -36.58 -7.29
N ASN A 958 -18.03 -36.66 -8.41
CA ASN A 958 -17.45 -36.86 -9.74
C ASN A 958 -16.32 -35.86 -10.06
N GLN A 959 -16.39 -34.62 -9.58
CA GLN A 959 -15.31 -33.65 -9.68
C GLN A 959 -14.04 -34.07 -8.90
N HIS A 960 -14.22 -34.62 -7.69
CA HIS A 960 -13.12 -35.15 -6.90
C HIS A 960 -12.51 -36.39 -7.57
N GLU A 961 -13.36 -37.24 -8.10
CA GLU A 961 -12.99 -38.43 -8.86
C GLU A 961 -12.10 -38.06 -10.06
N PHE A 962 -12.49 -37.04 -10.83
CA PHE A 962 -11.69 -36.51 -11.92
C PHE A 962 -10.30 -36.04 -11.47
N TRP A 963 -10.23 -35.29 -10.37
CA TRP A 963 -8.95 -34.82 -9.81
C TRP A 963 -8.07 -35.97 -9.33
N LEU A 964 -8.66 -36.95 -8.67
CA LEU A 964 -7.98 -38.15 -8.19
C LEU A 964 -7.59 -39.10 -9.35
N GLY A 965 -8.25 -38.97 -10.50
CA GLY A 965 -8.15 -39.91 -11.61
C GLY A 965 -8.82 -41.25 -11.31
N THR A 966 -9.77 -41.28 -10.38
CA THR A 966 -10.60 -42.43 -10.04
C THR A 966 -11.81 -42.54 -10.97
N ASP A 967 -12.46 -43.71 -10.96
CA ASP A 967 -13.59 -44.03 -11.85
C ASP A 967 -14.93 -43.74 -11.13
N PRO A 968 -15.65 -42.67 -11.54
CA PRO A 968 -16.85 -42.17 -10.86
C PRO A 968 -18.06 -43.10 -10.94
N THR A 969 -17.91 -44.24 -11.62
CA THR A 969 -18.95 -45.26 -11.77
C THR A 969 -18.65 -46.52 -10.96
N ASN A 970 -17.51 -46.54 -10.25
CA ASN A 970 -17.00 -47.70 -9.56
C ASN A 970 -16.46 -47.37 -8.17
N LYS A 971 -17.34 -47.57 -7.17
CA LYS A 971 -17.11 -47.36 -5.73
C LYS A 971 -15.89 -48.04 -5.08
N ALA A 972 -15.14 -48.83 -5.84
CA ALA A 972 -13.89 -49.46 -5.41
C ALA A 972 -12.65 -48.68 -5.87
N SER A 973 -12.83 -47.64 -6.69
CA SER A 973 -11.79 -46.73 -7.18
C SER A 973 -11.85 -45.44 -6.38
N LEU A 974 -11.17 -45.35 -5.24
CA LEU A 974 -11.21 -44.16 -4.38
C LEU A 974 -9.88 -43.93 -3.67
N LEU A 975 -9.58 -42.69 -3.31
CA LEU A 975 -8.42 -42.42 -2.47
C LEU A 975 -8.72 -42.85 -1.03
N THR A 976 -8.19 -44.01 -0.65
CA THR A 976 -8.36 -44.56 0.69
C THR A 976 -7.09 -45.26 1.19
N ILE A 977 -6.83 -45.15 2.49
CA ILE A 977 -5.79 -45.93 3.17
C ILE A 977 -6.36 -47.33 3.39
N GLU A 978 -5.74 -48.33 2.80
CA GLU A 978 -6.19 -49.72 2.84
C GLU A 978 -5.53 -50.53 3.96
N ASP A 979 -4.31 -50.16 4.37
CA ASP A 979 -3.57 -50.87 5.41
C ASP A 979 -2.61 -49.95 6.18
N ILE A 980 -2.52 -50.17 7.50
CA ILE A 980 -1.48 -49.61 8.36
C ILE A 980 -0.92 -50.77 9.20
N GLY A 981 0.29 -51.22 8.85
CA GLY A 981 0.88 -52.43 9.42
C GLY A 981 2.33 -52.24 9.86
N GLN A 982 2.76 -52.99 10.87
CA GLN A 982 4.16 -52.97 11.30
C GLN A 982 5.02 -53.84 10.35
N THR A 983 6.12 -53.27 9.86
CA THR A 983 7.10 -53.98 9.05
C THR A 983 7.92 -54.95 9.90
N ASN A 984 8.62 -55.89 9.26
CA ASN A 984 9.53 -56.82 9.93
C ASN A 984 10.69 -56.13 10.67
N ALA A 985 10.96 -54.86 10.39
CA ALA A 985 11.98 -54.04 11.04
C ALA A 985 11.46 -53.29 12.28
N GLY A 986 10.14 -53.32 12.53
CA GLY A 986 9.50 -52.64 13.66
C GLY A 986 8.87 -51.28 13.30
N ASP A 987 9.13 -50.75 12.11
CA ASP A 987 8.56 -49.50 11.58
C ASP A 987 7.11 -49.67 11.14
N TYR A 988 6.32 -48.60 11.02
CA TYR A 988 4.93 -48.66 10.51
C TYR A 988 4.88 -48.35 9.01
N ALA A 989 4.09 -49.10 8.26
CA ALA A 989 3.87 -48.88 6.83
C ALA A 989 2.41 -48.49 6.57
N VAL A 990 2.20 -47.38 5.86
CA VAL A 990 0.90 -46.85 5.44
C VAL A 990 0.71 -47.14 3.95
N THR A 991 -0.32 -47.90 3.59
CA THR A 991 -0.62 -48.28 2.21
C THR A 991 -1.96 -47.70 1.77
N TRP A 992 -2.01 -47.05 0.61
CA TRP A 992 -3.22 -46.43 0.05
C TRP A 992 -3.40 -46.77 -1.43
N GLN A 993 -4.63 -46.61 -1.93
CA GLN A 993 -4.92 -46.66 -3.36
C GLN A 993 -4.35 -45.43 -4.07
N SER A 994 -3.61 -45.64 -5.16
CA SER A 994 -3.00 -44.58 -5.95
C SER A 994 -3.36 -44.70 -7.43
N VAL A 995 -3.24 -43.61 -8.18
CA VAL A 995 -3.49 -43.57 -9.62
C VAL A 995 -2.24 -43.09 -10.34
N GLY A 996 -1.82 -43.81 -11.38
CA GLY A 996 -0.66 -43.45 -12.19
C GLY A 996 -0.74 -42.01 -12.68
N GLY A 997 0.38 -41.30 -12.61
CA GLY A 997 0.48 -39.89 -12.99
C GLY A 997 0.01 -38.89 -11.92
N ARG A 998 -0.49 -39.35 -10.77
CA ARG A 998 -0.82 -38.50 -9.61
C ARG A 998 0.30 -38.48 -8.57
N ALA A 999 0.38 -37.41 -7.80
CA ALA A 999 1.27 -37.30 -6.66
C ALA A 999 0.47 -37.15 -5.36
N TYR A 1000 1.00 -37.65 -4.25
CA TYR A 1000 0.33 -37.70 -2.95
C TYR A 1000 1.24 -37.20 -1.84
N ASP A 1001 0.75 -36.29 -1.01
CA ASP A 1001 1.44 -35.90 0.23
C ASP A 1001 1.06 -36.87 1.35
N VAL A 1002 2.07 -37.43 2.00
CA VAL A 1002 1.93 -38.14 3.28
C VAL A 1002 2.27 -37.16 4.39
N GLU A 1003 1.37 -37.02 5.34
CA GLU A 1003 1.49 -36.10 6.47
C GLU A 1003 1.18 -36.83 7.78
N TYR A 1004 1.72 -36.35 8.90
CA TYR A 1004 1.51 -36.96 10.22
C TYR A 1004 1.24 -35.95 11.34
N VAL A 1005 0.60 -36.42 12.40
CA VAL A 1005 0.50 -35.70 13.67
C VAL A 1005 0.49 -36.69 14.83
N ASP A 1006 1.08 -36.30 15.96
CA ASP A 1006 1.17 -37.18 17.15
C ASP A 1006 -0.04 -36.99 18.11
N ASP A 1007 -0.79 -35.89 17.95
CA ASP A 1007 -2.00 -35.57 18.72
C ASP A 1007 -3.00 -34.80 17.84
N LEU A 1008 -4.26 -35.26 17.79
CA LEU A 1008 -5.31 -34.62 16.98
C LEU A 1008 -5.99 -33.43 17.67
N VAL A 1009 -5.74 -33.20 18.96
CA VAL A 1009 -6.42 -32.19 19.78
C VAL A 1009 -5.53 -30.96 20.01
N GLU A 1010 -4.26 -31.18 20.31
CA GLU A 1010 -3.32 -30.10 20.71
C GLU A 1010 -2.49 -29.53 19.53
N SER A 1011 -2.63 -30.09 18.32
CA SER A 1011 -1.83 -29.72 17.15
C SER A 1011 -2.51 -28.70 16.24
N LEU A 1012 -1.74 -27.72 15.75
CA LEU A 1012 -2.16 -26.73 14.73
C LEU A 1012 -2.26 -27.31 13.30
N GLY A 1013 -1.98 -28.60 13.07
CA GLY A 1013 -2.09 -29.24 11.75
C GLY A 1013 -1.36 -30.58 11.61
N PHE A 1014 -1.42 -31.18 10.42
CA PHE A 1014 -0.57 -32.33 10.06
C PHE A 1014 0.76 -31.82 9.48
N ASN A 1015 1.87 -32.41 9.93
CA ASN A 1015 3.20 -32.11 9.43
C ASN A 1015 3.49 -32.91 8.15
N PRO A 1016 3.97 -32.28 7.07
CA PRO A 1016 4.34 -32.99 5.86
C PRO A 1016 5.53 -33.92 6.10
N VAL A 1017 5.47 -35.12 5.53
CA VAL A 1017 6.57 -36.08 5.55
C VAL A 1017 7.25 -36.14 4.19
N VAL A 1018 6.48 -36.50 3.16
CA VAL A 1018 7.00 -36.78 1.83
C VAL A 1018 5.88 -36.66 0.80
N THR A 1019 6.23 -36.17 -0.38
CA THR A 1019 5.38 -36.25 -1.57
C THR A 1019 5.81 -37.45 -2.41
N VAL A 1020 4.87 -38.34 -2.74
CA VAL A 1020 5.11 -39.56 -3.49
C VAL A 1020 4.38 -39.49 -4.82
N GLN A 1021 5.12 -39.50 -5.92
CA GLN A 1021 4.54 -39.59 -7.26
C GLN A 1021 4.34 -41.05 -7.69
N GLU A 1022 3.13 -41.38 -8.15
CA GLU A 1022 2.80 -42.71 -8.63
C GLU A 1022 3.22 -42.88 -10.09
N SER A 1023 4.39 -43.48 -10.27
CA SER A 1023 5.00 -43.78 -11.58
C SER A 1023 5.08 -45.27 -11.89
N SER A 1024 4.55 -46.15 -11.03
CA SER A 1024 4.64 -47.61 -11.22
C SER A 1024 3.66 -48.16 -12.26
N VAL A 1025 2.64 -47.37 -12.62
CA VAL A 1025 1.63 -47.68 -13.64
C VAL A 1025 1.40 -46.48 -14.55
N SER A 1026 0.83 -46.72 -15.74
CA SER A 1026 0.49 -45.67 -16.70
C SER A 1026 -0.52 -44.66 -16.15
N ASN A 1027 -0.53 -43.45 -16.71
CA ASN A 1027 -1.45 -42.39 -16.28
C ASN A 1027 -2.92 -42.86 -16.29
N GLY A 1028 -3.63 -42.61 -15.18
CA GLY A 1028 -5.04 -42.98 -15.02
C GLY A 1028 -5.29 -44.44 -14.62
N VAL A 1029 -4.25 -45.25 -14.37
CA VAL A 1029 -4.40 -46.65 -13.91
C VAL A 1029 -4.32 -46.70 -12.37
N THR A 1030 -5.32 -47.31 -11.72
CA THR A 1030 -5.34 -47.52 -10.26
C THR A 1030 -4.34 -48.61 -9.83
N THR A 1031 -3.62 -48.38 -8.74
CA THR A 1031 -2.66 -49.29 -8.10
C THR A 1031 -2.61 -49.03 -6.58
N ARG A 1032 -1.57 -49.49 -5.89
CA ARG A 1032 -1.30 -49.24 -4.47
C ARG A 1032 0.07 -48.63 -4.27
N ARG A 1033 0.16 -47.72 -3.30
CA ARG A 1033 1.43 -47.15 -2.83
C ARG A 1033 1.60 -47.35 -1.34
N THR A 1034 2.84 -47.56 -0.90
CA THR A 1034 3.19 -47.74 0.51
C THR A 1034 4.29 -46.76 0.92
N PHE A 1035 4.09 -46.09 2.05
CA PHE A 1035 5.08 -45.29 2.77
C PHE A 1035 5.49 -46.02 4.05
N VAL A 1036 6.77 -46.03 4.41
CA VAL A 1036 7.27 -46.60 5.66
C VAL A 1036 7.74 -45.46 6.57
N ASP A 1037 7.12 -45.33 7.75
CA ASP A 1037 7.45 -44.35 8.77
C ASP A 1037 8.79 -44.68 9.43
N SER A 1038 9.82 -43.94 9.03
CA SER A 1038 11.14 -43.91 9.66
C SER A 1038 11.43 -42.56 10.36
N ILE A 1039 10.39 -41.80 10.75
CA ILE A 1039 10.51 -40.44 11.28
C ILE A 1039 11.00 -40.46 12.74
N SER A 1040 12.01 -39.66 13.03
CA SER A 1040 12.59 -39.45 14.37
C SER A 1040 12.34 -38.01 14.86
N PRO A 1041 11.98 -37.79 16.13
CA PRO A 1041 11.82 -38.78 17.20
C PRO A 1041 10.51 -39.59 17.10
N ALA A 1042 10.48 -40.71 17.84
CA ALA A 1042 9.26 -41.50 18.03
C ALA A 1042 8.12 -40.64 18.63
N PRO A 1043 6.85 -40.98 18.35
CA PRO A 1043 5.71 -40.15 18.75
C PRO A 1043 5.67 -39.88 20.25
N THR A 1044 5.43 -38.62 20.62
CA THR A 1044 5.57 -38.13 22.00
C THR A 1044 4.63 -38.83 22.99
N ASN A 1045 3.45 -39.25 22.51
CA ASN A 1045 2.42 -39.95 23.30
C ASN A 1045 2.25 -41.43 22.87
N GLY A 1046 3.22 -41.99 22.13
CA GLY A 1046 3.15 -43.38 21.66
C GLY A 1046 2.11 -43.65 20.56
N THR A 1047 1.47 -42.61 20.03
CA THR A 1047 0.47 -42.69 18.95
C THR A 1047 0.84 -41.69 17.84
N ARG A 1048 0.64 -42.07 16.58
CA ARG A 1048 0.83 -41.22 15.40
C ARG A 1048 -0.31 -41.44 14.42
N PHE A 1049 -0.88 -40.35 13.92
CA PHE A 1049 -1.96 -40.33 12.95
C PHE A 1049 -1.39 -39.89 11.59
N TYR A 1050 -1.90 -40.49 10.52
CA TYR A 1050 -1.47 -40.20 9.15
C TYR A 1050 -2.62 -39.64 8.34
N ARG A 1051 -2.27 -38.74 7.42
CA ARG A 1051 -3.16 -38.25 6.36
C ARG A 1051 -2.45 -38.41 5.03
N VAL A 1052 -3.18 -38.89 4.03
CA VAL A 1052 -2.72 -38.93 2.64
C VAL A 1052 -3.66 -38.06 1.82
N ARG A 1053 -3.12 -37.12 1.05
CA ARG A 1053 -3.91 -36.23 0.18
C ARG A 1053 -3.29 -36.15 -1.21
N LEU A 1054 -4.10 -35.83 -2.21
CA LEU A 1054 -3.59 -35.50 -3.55
C LEU A 1054 -2.72 -34.24 -3.47
N HIS A 1055 -1.50 -34.33 -4.00
CA HIS A 1055 -0.60 -33.19 -4.18
C HIS A 1055 -1.09 -32.35 -5.35
N ARG A 1056 -1.30 -31.04 -5.12
CA ARG A 1056 -1.80 -30.09 -6.13
C ARG A 1056 -0.78 -29.01 -6.39
#